data_AF-A0A0G4MGH6-F1
#
_entry.id   AF-A0A0G4MGH6-F1
#
_cell.length_a   1.000
_cell.length_b   1.000
_cell.length_c   1.000
_cell.angle_alpha   90.00
_cell.angle_beta   90.00
_cell.angle_gamma   90.00
#
_symmetry.space_group_name_H-M   'P 1'
#
loop_
_entity.id
_entity.type
_entity.pdbx_description
1 polymer ?
#
loop_
_entity_poly.entity_id
_entity_poly.type
_entity_poly.pdbx_seq_one_letter_code
_entity_poly.pdbx_strand_id
1 'polypeptide(L)'
;MKLISTLGACLTAPLADSVTAIWNPVIPGWNPDASILRVKDDYYIATSSFEYYPGIPIYHSKDLANWTLKSHAFTRPEQLRLYGTPTSAGAWAPSLSYFKGKFWIASMTRWTYDPVARVWPRVFFASSADLVTWSDPVWADPWGIDPELFHDPVSGKTYLNLMAPNNNADRLWGLAGCEVSVSSGRCVGPYVSLWNGTLPHVASARPEGPKTVFRDGYYYLIAAEGGTDELHRVTVARSKSPQGPFEAGPGNPLLYNGQWGFKNLTVQSTGHATLVEAADGKWYASFLARRNINGSSPLGREGFLVEAEWVDGWPVLNGGRPVLLSEQMGAKAAGARPVPEPWVDDFSGPELDKSWYQLRTPYTQNYKVFNGRLVLRPNVFGLSDRDTPAALLRKQTSLNMTFSAELLGFKGSLGPRNRIGISSYLSEFQHQDIGLRGCVNATGMCLYAELRRNLTTEYWQTPLNESGAGLSSGLTLHIRATPLKYELGYSLKGQKSPTYVKEIESRWQAFAPAGWFVFSGNSFGLFATGEGEPWPYNAPDVGFTKVTETYFEEDIPDYDRCHHSEAYTIRTQQQRKLEAAYLSMCNPTDVVYLCHGGTFCQGSPNGTRAVTAVKPWMDRGNIRRPRQPFQLCEYSKAQSGRYHNVASAELGIDGFQPTRLLTPIMARINQGCRKAEADVFCNDFPAKWCEDCVRRGIAVMFWGHMDGRGSDPWWSWQQCHAYFAANMSREMMAWEASLVKDTYDSVSELDRWAAEMRRVNPGVFDDMARWRREAEENDPAMFEDLDEVDGLDGLGGQ
;
A
#
# COMPACT_ATOMS: atom_id res chain seq x y z
N MET A 1 -24.11 47.14 62.46
CA MET A 1 -25.14 46.40 61.71
C MET A 1 -25.10 46.87 60.26
N LYS A 2 -25.18 45.92 59.30
CA LYS A 2 -25.08 46.05 57.83
C LYS A 2 -23.68 45.95 57.21
N LEU A 3 -23.30 44.70 56.91
CA LEU A 3 -22.44 44.36 55.79
C LEU A 3 -23.13 44.79 54.48
N ILE A 4 -22.37 45.39 53.56
CA ILE A 4 -22.76 45.53 52.15
C ILE A 4 -21.87 44.56 51.37
N SER A 5 -22.51 43.55 50.79
CA SER A 5 -21.94 42.57 49.88
C SER A 5 -21.95 43.12 48.45
N THR A 6 -20.77 43.32 47.86
CA THR A 6 -20.63 43.57 46.42
C THR A 6 -20.31 42.24 45.74
N LEU A 7 -21.30 41.68 45.03
CA LEU A 7 -21.09 40.55 44.12
C LEU A 7 -20.27 41.02 42.91
N GLY A 8 -19.04 40.51 42.79
CA GLY A 8 -18.29 40.53 41.54
C GLY A 8 -18.74 39.37 40.66
N ALA A 9 -19.44 39.65 39.57
CA ALA A 9 -19.74 38.67 38.55
C ALA A 9 -18.43 38.32 37.81
N CYS A 10 -17.91 37.12 38.07
CA CYS A 10 -16.81 36.57 37.30
C CYS A 10 -17.39 36.06 35.97
N LEU A 11 -17.25 36.86 34.91
CA LEU A 11 -17.49 36.43 33.54
C LEU A 11 -16.41 35.41 33.17
N THR A 12 -16.70 34.13 33.36
CA THR A 12 -15.97 33.05 32.68
C THR A 12 -16.35 33.12 31.20
N ALA A 13 -15.49 33.75 30.39
CA ALA A 13 -15.56 33.56 28.95
C ALA A 13 -15.36 32.06 28.68
N PRO A 14 -16.25 31.40 27.92
CA PRO A 14 -15.94 30.07 27.44
C PRO A 14 -14.69 30.21 26.57
N LEU A 15 -13.63 29.49 26.91
CA LEU A 15 -12.58 29.19 25.95
C LEU A 15 -13.31 28.55 24.77
N ALA A 16 -13.42 29.27 23.66
CA ALA A 16 -13.85 28.66 22.42
C ALA A 16 -12.86 27.53 22.16
N ASP A 17 -13.33 26.28 22.20
CA ASP A 17 -12.58 25.15 21.69
C ASP A 17 -12.18 25.51 20.26
N SER A 18 -10.91 25.87 20.08
CA SER A 18 -10.39 26.15 18.76
C SER A 18 -10.41 24.84 18.00
N VAL A 19 -11.40 24.66 17.14
CA VAL A 19 -11.43 23.53 16.20
C VAL A 19 -10.14 23.62 15.39
N THR A 20 -9.27 22.62 15.51
CA THR A 20 -7.99 22.55 14.81
C THR A 20 -8.22 22.01 13.39
N ALA A 21 -7.47 22.54 12.41
CA ALA A 21 -7.44 21.96 11.08
C ALA A 21 -6.84 20.56 11.11
N ILE A 22 -7.52 19.59 10.49
CA ILE A 22 -7.02 18.21 10.39
C ILE A 22 -6.31 18.05 9.05
N TRP A 23 -5.02 17.69 9.11
CA TRP A 23 -4.18 17.46 7.94
C TRP A 23 -3.84 15.98 7.80
N ASN A 24 -3.99 15.45 6.58
CA ASN A 24 -3.58 14.08 6.26
C ASN A 24 -2.11 13.98 5.83
N PRO A 25 -1.41 12.88 6.13
CA PRO A 25 -1.79 11.84 7.08
C PRO A 25 -1.83 12.39 8.52
N VAL A 26 -2.79 11.90 9.30
CA VAL A 26 -2.97 12.26 10.73
C VAL A 26 -2.00 11.52 11.64
N ILE A 27 -1.53 10.33 11.21
CA ILE A 27 -0.48 9.57 11.87
C ILE A 27 0.54 9.15 10.79
N PRO A 28 1.61 9.94 10.57
CA PRO A 28 2.57 9.71 9.49
C PRO A 28 3.53 8.56 9.78
N GLY A 29 4.27 8.13 8.75
CA GLY A 29 5.12 6.93 8.83
C GLY A 29 4.29 5.64 8.88
N TRP A 30 4.94 4.48 8.91
CA TRP A 30 4.22 3.22 8.81
C TRP A 30 3.29 3.00 10.02
N ASN A 31 2.01 3.29 9.82
CA ASN A 31 0.93 3.22 10.79
C ASN A 31 -0.31 2.65 10.08
N PRO A 32 -0.21 1.39 9.59
CA PRO A 32 -1.24 0.81 8.75
C PRO A 32 -2.44 0.35 9.58
N ASP A 33 -3.51 -0.01 8.88
CA ASP A 33 -4.67 -0.68 9.46
C ASP A 33 -5.24 0.14 10.66
N ALA A 34 -5.31 1.46 10.48
CA ALA A 34 -5.66 2.42 11.53
C ALA A 34 -7.10 2.22 12.03
N SER A 35 -7.24 1.52 13.15
CA SER A 35 -8.54 1.26 13.79
C SER A 35 -8.85 2.33 14.83
N ILE A 36 -9.73 3.27 14.46
CA ILE A 36 -10.18 4.35 15.34
C ILE A 36 -11.31 3.89 16.26
N LEU A 37 -11.30 4.40 17.50
CA LEU A 37 -12.34 4.21 18.51
C LEU A 37 -12.54 5.51 19.28
N ARG A 38 -13.80 5.91 19.50
CA ARG A 38 -14.14 6.98 20.45
C ARG A 38 -14.64 6.39 21.76
N VAL A 39 -14.15 6.91 22.88
CA VAL A 39 -14.73 6.66 24.22
C VAL A 39 -14.95 8.01 24.89
N LYS A 40 -16.22 8.42 25.02
CA LYS A 40 -16.60 9.77 25.47
C LYS A 40 -15.95 10.83 24.57
N ASP A 41 -15.11 11.71 25.12
CA ASP A 41 -14.49 12.84 24.39
C ASP A 41 -13.06 12.52 23.95
N ASP A 42 -12.66 11.24 24.01
CA ASP A 42 -11.33 10.76 23.64
C ASP A 42 -11.38 9.86 22.42
N TYR A 43 -10.41 10.02 21.54
CA TYR A 43 -10.22 9.19 20.35
C TYR A 43 -8.92 8.42 20.46
N TYR A 44 -8.96 7.16 20.03
CA TYR A 44 -7.81 6.26 20.02
C TYR A 44 -7.67 5.60 18.66
N ILE A 45 -6.43 5.43 18.20
CA ILE A 45 -6.12 4.63 17.00
C ILE A 45 -5.11 3.56 17.38
N ALA A 46 -5.42 2.29 17.08
CA ALA A 46 -4.42 1.23 17.07
C ALA A 46 -3.97 0.94 15.63
N THR A 47 -2.69 0.60 15.45
CA THR A 47 -2.13 0.23 14.14
C THR A 47 -1.36 -1.09 14.24
N SER A 48 -1.17 -1.77 13.11
CA SER A 48 -0.32 -2.97 13.06
C SER A 48 1.14 -2.64 13.38
N SER A 49 1.87 -3.63 13.91
CA SER A 49 3.29 -3.50 14.29
C SER A 49 4.21 -4.57 13.72
N PHE A 50 3.65 -5.59 13.08
CA PHE A 50 4.40 -6.65 12.43
C PHE A 50 5.44 -7.32 13.36
N GLU A 51 6.69 -7.44 12.91
CA GLU A 51 7.82 -7.99 13.64
C GLU A 51 8.37 -7.06 14.73
N TYR A 52 7.83 -5.84 14.89
CA TYR A 52 8.35 -4.84 15.82
C TYR A 52 7.77 -5.03 17.23
N TYR A 53 8.62 -4.77 18.23
CA TYR A 53 8.29 -4.87 19.66
C TYR A 53 8.69 -3.57 20.39
N PRO A 54 7.90 -3.02 21.33
CA PRO A 54 6.59 -3.48 21.78
C PRO A 54 5.54 -3.44 20.66
N GLY A 55 4.53 -4.30 20.80
CA GLY A 55 3.55 -4.58 19.76
C GLY A 55 2.29 -3.73 19.85
N ILE A 56 1.73 -3.39 18.69
CA ILE A 56 0.49 -2.64 18.48
C ILE A 56 0.48 -1.29 19.22
N PRO A 57 1.04 -0.22 18.60
CA PRO A 57 0.98 1.11 19.17
C PRO A 57 -0.46 1.63 19.20
N ILE A 58 -0.75 2.42 20.24
CA ILE A 58 -2.05 3.06 20.47
C ILE A 58 -1.82 4.56 20.58
N TYR A 59 -2.41 5.30 19.65
CA TYR A 59 -2.39 6.75 19.60
C TYR A 59 -3.63 7.32 20.28
N HIS A 60 -3.51 8.53 20.85
CA HIS A 60 -4.59 9.24 21.52
C HIS A 60 -4.72 10.66 20.98
N SER A 61 -5.96 11.10 20.83
CA SER A 61 -6.33 12.46 20.43
C SER A 61 -7.59 12.93 21.16
N LYS A 62 -7.73 14.25 21.28
CA LYS A 62 -8.95 14.94 21.74
C LYS A 62 -9.69 15.66 20.61
N ASP A 63 -9.00 15.93 19.51
CA ASP A 63 -9.48 16.83 18.44
C ASP A 63 -9.40 16.21 17.04
N LEU A 64 -9.02 14.92 16.93
CA LEU A 64 -8.80 14.17 15.68
C LEU A 64 -7.65 14.70 14.80
N ALA A 65 -7.10 15.88 15.10
CA ALA A 65 -6.00 16.51 14.38
C ALA A 65 -4.64 16.11 14.98
N ASN A 66 -4.52 16.20 16.30
CA ASN A 66 -3.27 16.02 17.03
C ASN A 66 -3.27 14.65 17.72
N TRP A 67 -2.32 13.80 17.31
CA TRP A 67 -2.19 12.44 17.82
C TRP A 67 -0.87 12.25 18.55
N THR A 68 -0.93 11.64 19.73
CA THR A 68 0.26 11.29 20.52
C THR A 68 0.29 9.80 20.76
N LEU A 69 1.48 9.19 20.72
CA LEU A 69 1.65 7.77 21.07
C LEU A 69 1.41 7.60 22.58
N LYS A 70 0.25 7.04 22.93
CA LYS A 70 -0.15 6.85 24.34
C LYS A 70 0.56 5.65 24.96
N SER A 71 0.55 4.52 24.26
CA SER A 71 1.01 3.23 24.77
C SER A 71 1.20 2.21 23.64
N HIS A 72 1.59 1.00 24.01
CA HIS A 72 1.54 -0.20 23.16
C HIS A 72 0.71 -1.25 23.86
N ALA A 73 -0.01 -2.09 23.12
CA ALA A 73 -0.80 -3.15 23.70
C ALA A 73 0.07 -4.26 24.33
N PHE A 74 1.17 -4.62 23.67
CA PHE A 74 2.01 -5.74 24.07
C PHE A 74 3.43 -5.30 24.41
N THR A 75 3.63 -5.09 25.71
CA THR A 75 4.90 -4.65 26.31
C THR A 75 5.58 -5.73 27.13
N ARG A 76 4.96 -6.92 27.26
CA ARG A 76 5.56 -8.10 27.90
C ARG A 76 5.85 -9.22 26.87
N PRO A 77 7.02 -9.88 26.92
CA PRO A 77 7.41 -10.89 25.94
C PRO A 77 6.43 -12.06 25.80
N GLU A 78 5.74 -12.44 26.87
CA GLU A 78 4.79 -13.56 26.88
C GLU A 78 3.51 -13.26 26.11
N GLN A 79 3.14 -11.98 25.94
CA GLN A 79 1.92 -11.57 25.22
C GLN A 79 2.09 -11.61 23.71
N LEU A 80 3.31 -11.36 23.21
CA LEU A 80 3.60 -11.34 21.78
C LEU A 80 4.99 -11.93 21.54
N ARG A 81 5.04 -13.15 21.02
CA ARG A 81 6.29 -13.91 20.79
C ARG A 81 6.64 -13.92 19.30
N LEU A 82 7.68 -13.19 18.91
CA LEU A 82 8.06 -12.93 17.52
C LEU A 82 9.43 -13.52 17.13
N TYR A 83 9.87 -14.57 17.83
CA TYR A 83 11.15 -15.23 17.53
C TYR A 83 11.15 -15.80 16.10
N GLY A 84 12.23 -15.57 15.33
CA GLY A 84 12.34 -16.03 13.95
C GLY A 84 11.34 -15.41 12.96
N THR A 85 10.50 -14.47 13.40
CA THR A 85 9.42 -13.92 12.58
C THR A 85 10.02 -13.09 11.43
N PRO A 86 9.69 -13.37 10.16
CA PRO A 86 10.24 -12.64 9.02
C PRO A 86 9.68 -11.21 8.94
N THR A 87 10.34 -10.32 8.19
CA THR A 87 9.81 -8.97 7.91
C THR A 87 8.34 -9.02 7.50
N SER A 88 7.55 -8.10 8.03
CA SER A 88 6.11 -7.91 7.76
C SER A 88 5.19 -9.02 8.23
N ALA A 89 5.70 -10.08 8.85
CA ALA A 89 4.88 -11.01 9.64
C ALA A 89 4.65 -10.41 11.04
N GLY A 90 4.29 -11.20 12.05
CA GLY A 90 4.03 -10.74 13.42
C GLY A 90 2.62 -10.22 13.64
N ALA A 91 2.46 -9.12 14.37
CA ALA A 91 1.15 -8.56 14.74
C ALA A 91 0.55 -7.71 13.61
N TRP A 92 -0.45 -8.26 12.92
CA TRP A 92 -1.16 -7.61 11.83
C TRP A 92 -2.37 -6.77 12.34
N ALA A 93 -3.23 -6.31 11.41
CA ALA A 93 -4.32 -5.37 11.64
C ALA A 93 -5.05 -5.58 12.99
N PRO A 94 -5.01 -4.58 13.89
CA PRO A 94 -5.79 -4.59 15.11
C PRO A 94 -7.19 -3.99 14.88
N SER A 95 -8.14 -4.38 15.74
CA SER A 95 -9.42 -3.69 15.91
C SER A 95 -9.59 -3.29 17.37
N LEU A 96 -9.84 -2.00 17.62
CA LEU A 96 -10.19 -1.48 18.95
C LEU A 96 -11.71 -1.48 19.16
N SER A 97 -12.15 -1.90 20.35
CA SER A 97 -13.54 -1.77 20.78
C SER A 97 -13.62 -1.43 22.27
N TYR A 98 -14.75 -0.87 22.71
CA TYR A 98 -14.99 -0.57 24.12
C TYR A 98 -16.36 -1.08 24.55
N PHE A 99 -16.38 -2.01 25.49
CA PHE A 99 -17.61 -2.53 26.07
C PHE A 99 -17.35 -3.10 27.46
N LYS A 100 -18.40 -3.12 28.29
CA LYS A 100 -18.33 -3.60 29.68
C LYS A 100 -17.21 -2.91 30.49
N GLY A 101 -17.04 -1.61 30.27
CA GLY A 101 -16.08 -0.77 31.00
C GLY A 101 -14.60 -1.00 30.63
N LYS A 102 -14.31 -1.77 29.58
CA LYS A 102 -12.94 -2.11 29.17
C LYS A 102 -12.72 -1.84 27.69
N PHE A 103 -11.48 -1.48 27.37
CA PHE A 103 -10.94 -1.53 26.04
C PHE A 103 -10.63 -2.98 25.68
N TRP A 104 -10.88 -3.32 24.43
CA TRP A 104 -10.56 -4.61 23.85
C TRP A 104 -9.79 -4.39 22.56
N ILE A 105 -8.81 -5.25 22.34
CA ILE A 105 -8.09 -5.34 21.08
C ILE A 105 -8.28 -6.74 20.53
N ALA A 106 -8.68 -6.83 19.27
CA ALA A 106 -8.65 -8.05 18.49
C ALA A 106 -7.55 -7.90 17.44
N SER A 107 -6.69 -8.90 17.29
CA SER A 107 -5.63 -8.92 16.28
C SER A 107 -5.22 -10.38 16.03
N MET A 108 -4.20 -10.59 15.21
CA MET A 108 -3.66 -11.90 14.91
C MET A 108 -2.14 -11.84 14.83
N THR A 109 -1.51 -12.98 15.10
CA THR A 109 -0.08 -13.16 14.86
C THR A 109 0.15 -14.08 13.67
N ARG A 110 0.96 -13.63 12.71
CA ARG A 110 1.52 -14.45 11.64
C ARG A 110 2.98 -14.74 11.96
N TRP A 111 3.39 -15.98 12.19
CA TRP A 111 4.81 -16.25 12.52
C TRP A 111 5.71 -16.48 11.31
N THR A 112 5.17 -17.00 10.21
CA THR A 112 5.95 -17.32 9.02
C THR A 112 5.10 -17.33 7.76
N TYR A 113 5.70 -17.02 6.62
CA TYR A 113 5.10 -17.20 5.30
C TYR A 113 5.37 -18.57 4.69
N ASP A 114 6.21 -19.38 5.34
CA ASP A 114 6.66 -20.67 4.83
C ASP A 114 5.49 -21.63 4.60
N PRO A 115 5.22 -22.04 3.34
CA PRO A 115 4.16 -22.98 3.03
C PRO A 115 4.44 -24.39 3.59
N VAL A 116 5.70 -24.74 3.87
CA VAL A 116 6.10 -26.02 4.48
C VAL A 116 5.70 -26.05 5.95
N ALA A 117 5.92 -24.95 6.68
CA ALA A 117 5.55 -24.83 8.08
C ALA A 117 4.03 -24.89 8.31
N ARG A 118 3.22 -24.54 7.28
CA ARG A 118 1.74 -24.57 7.32
C ARG A 118 1.13 -23.83 8.52
N VAL A 119 1.83 -22.80 9.00
CA VAL A 119 1.38 -21.95 10.12
C VAL A 119 0.49 -20.85 9.59
N TRP A 120 -0.77 -20.88 9.97
CA TRP A 120 -1.75 -19.85 9.64
C TRP A 120 -1.77 -18.73 10.69
N PRO A 121 -2.20 -17.50 10.33
CA PRO A 121 -2.41 -16.46 11.31
C PRO A 121 -3.40 -16.93 12.39
N ARG A 122 -3.07 -16.67 13.65
CA ARG A 122 -3.91 -17.04 14.80
C ARG A 122 -4.51 -15.79 15.41
N VAL A 123 -5.83 -15.76 15.46
CA VAL A 123 -6.63 -14.68 16.04
C VAL A 123 -6.58 -14.75 17.56
N PHE A 124 -6.44 -13.59 18.20
CA PHE A 124 -6.55 -13.43 19.64
C PHE A 124 -7.27 -12.12 19.97
N PHE A 125 -7.65 -11.99 21.23
CA PHE A 125 -8.05 -10.72 21.80
C PHE A 125 -7.50 -10.53 23.21
N ALA A 126 -7.31 -9.28 23.61
CA ALA A 126 -6.89 -8.88 24.95
C ALA A 126 -7.72 -7.70 25.43
N SER A 127 -7.77 -7.49 26.75
CA SER A 127 -8.52 -6.39 27.36
C SER A 127 -7.66 -5.52 28.25
N SER A 128 -8.04 -4.25 28.39
CA SER A 128 -7.40 -3.28 29.27
C SER A 128 -8.42 -2.30 29.84
N ALA A 129 -8.19 -1.83 31.06
CA ALA A 129 -9.02 -0.77 31.66
C ALA A 129 -8.51 0.64 31.30
N ASP A 130 -7.23 0.78 30.92
CA ASP A 130 -6.51 2.06 30.83
C ASP A 130 -5.72 2.24 29.51
N LEU A 131 -5.78 1.26 28.61
CA LEU A 131 -4.99 1.13 27.38
C LEU A 131 -3.48 0.93 27.60
N VAL A 132 -3.04 0.73 28.85
CA VAL A 132 -1.63 0.58 29.22
C VAL A 132 -1.37 -0.84 29.74
N THR A 133 -2.21 -1.29 30.67
CA THR A 133 -2.10 -2.62 31.27
C THR A 133 -3.04 -3.56 30.55
N TRP A 134 -2.48 -4.45 29.72
CA TRP A 134 -3.23 -5.42 28.94
C TRP A 134 -3.17 -6.81 29.56
N SER A 135 -4.30 -7.52 29.52
CA SER A 135 -4.37 -8.94 29.86
C SER A 135 -3.48 -9.79 28.94
N ASP A 136 -3.25 -11.04 29.33
CA ASP A 136 -2.73 -12.01 28.38
C ASP A 136 -3.75 -12.25 27.24
N PRO A 137 -3.29 -12.63 26.02
CA PRO A 137 -4.18 -12.90 24.91
C PRO A 137 -5.05 -14.14 25.17
N VAL A 138 -6.34 -14.03 24.85
CA VAL A 138 -7.24 -15.17 24.69
C VAL A 138 -7.31 -15.52 23.21
N TRP A 139 -6.97 -16.75 22.87
CA TRP A 139 -6.90 -17.21 21.49
C TRP A 139 -8.26 -17.69 21.00
N ALA A 140 -8.65 -17.25 19.80
CA ALA A 140 -9.92 -17.64 19.20
C ALA A 140 -9.84 -19.00 18.49
N ASP A 141 -10.94 -19.75 18.48
CA ASP A 141 -11.06 -20.98 17.68
C ASP A 141 -11.03 -20.66 16.17
N PRO A 142 -11.85 -19.70 15.66
CA PRO A 142 -11.76 -19.25 14.28
C PRO A 142 -10.36 -18.74 13.93
N TRP A 143 -9.94 -19.06 12.71
CA TRP A 143 -8.67 -18.62 12.15
C TRP A 143 -8.92 -17.84 10.86
N GLY A 144 -8.01 -16.92 10.56
CA GLY A 144 -8.20 -15.94 9.51
C GLY A 144 -7.38 -14.69 9.80
N ILE A 145 -7.75 -13.59 9.18
CA ILE A 145 -7.10 -12.29 9.36
C ILE A 145 -8.15 -11.22 9.69
N ASP A 146 -7.67 -10.10 10.22
CA ASP A 146 -8.37 -8.86 10.47
C ASP A 146 -9.58 -9.02 11.41
N PRO A 147 -9.38 -9.63 12.59
CA PRO A 147 -10.48 -9.87 13.50
C PRO A 147 -10.99 -8.56 14.10
N GLU A 148 -12.30 -8.48 14.25
CA GLU A 148 -13.03 -7.45 14.98
C GLU A 148 -13.88 -8.10 16.07
N LEU A 149 -13.86 -7.51 17.27
CA LEU A 149 -14.88 -7.77 18.29
C LEU A 149 -15.97 -6.70 18.21
N PHE A 150 -17.11 -7.04 17.64
CA PHE A 150 -18.29 -6.19 17.61
C PHE A 150 -19.21 -6.52 18.79
N HIS A 151 -19.43 -5.55 19.68
CA HIS A 151 -20.40 -5.70 20.78
C HIS A 151 -21.74 -5.13 20.34
N ASP A 152 -22.72 -6.01 20.12
CA ASP A 152 -24.03 -5.62 19.62
C ASP A 152 -24.81 -4.84 20.68
N PRO A 153 -25.14 -3.56 20.43
CA PRO A 153 -25.87 -2.74 21.39
C PRO A 153 -27.32 -3.19 21.58
N VAL A 154 -27.89 -4.01 20.69
CA VAL A 154 -29.28 -4.48 20.78
C VAL A 154 -29.39 -5.72 21.67
N SER A 155 -28.62 -6.76 21.40
CA SER A 155 -28.69 -8.02 22.16
C SER A 155 -27.73 -8.09 23.34
N GLY A 156 -26.72 -7.23 23.42
CA GLY A 156 -25.64 -7.31 24.40
C GLY A 156 -24.67 -8.48 24.18
N LYS A 157 -24.77 -9.15 23.03
CA LYS A 157 -23.85 -10.22 22.60
C LYS A 157 -22.60 -9.64 21.97
N THR A 158 -21.53 -10.43 21.91
CA THR A 158 -20.28 -10.06 21.24
C THR A 158 -20.06 -11.00 20.06
N TYR A 159 -19.73 -10.43 18.91
CA TYR A 159 -19.46 -11.14 17.68
C TYR A 159 -17.99 -10.97 17.29
N LEU A 160 -17.37 -12.07 16.86
CA LEU A 160 -16.08 -12.04 16.18
C LEU A 160 -16.34 -12.03 14.67
N ASN A 161 -15.92 -10.97 14.00
CA ASN A 161 -15.95 -10.87 12.53
C ASN A 161 -14.51 -10.89 12.01
N LEU A 162 -14.24 -11.59 10.92
CA LEU A 162 -12.88 -11.75 10.37
C LEU A 162 -12.94 -12.13 8.88
N MET A 163 -11.83 -11.97 8.16
CA MET A 163 -11.67 -12.63 6.87
C MET A 163 -11.21 -14.08 7.08
N ALA A 164 -11.96 -15.03 6.55
CA ALA A 164 -11.69 -16.44 6.67
C ALA A 164 -12.06 -17.20 5.37
N PRO A 165 -11.46 -18.37 5.14
CA PRO A 165 -11.90 -19.21 4.02
C PRO A 165 -13.23 -19.90 4.37
N ASN A 166 -14.03 -20.18 3.34
CA ASN A 166 -15.27 -20.96 3.46
C ASN A 166 -15.03 -22.36 4.06
N ASN A 167 -13.94 -23.01 3.65
CA ASN A 167 -13.46 -24.30 4.13
C ASN A 167 -11.96 -24.48 3.74
N ASN A 168 -11.33 -25.56 4.20
CA ASN A 168 -9.92 -25.82 3.93
C ASN A 168 -9.64 -26.46 2.55
N ALA A 169 -10.67 -26.86 1.81
CA ALA A 169 -10.57 -27.46 0.48
C ALA A 169 -10.58 -26.39 -0.62
N ASP A 170 -11.69 -25.66 -0.76
CA ASP A 170 -11.87 -24.65 -1.81
C ASP A 170 -11.12 -23.34 -1.50
N ARG A 171 -10.96 -23.03 -0.20
CA ARG A 171 -10.30 -21.82 0.30
C ARG A 171 -10.75 -20.54 -0.42
N LEU A 172 -12.06 -20.43 -0.63
CA LEU A 172 -12.68 -19.19 -1.10
C LEU A 172 -12.80 -18.24 0.10
N TRP A 173 -12.18 -17.06 -0.01
CA TRP A 173 -12.07 -16.12 1.10
C TRP A 173 -13.22 -15.13 1.10
N GLY A 174 -13.82 -14.95 2.27
CA GLY A 174 -14.93 -14.05 2.52
C GLY A 174 -14.88 -13.51 3.95
N LEU A 175 -15.80 -12.61 4.27
CA LEU A 175 -16.03 -12.21 5.65
C LEU A 175 -16.89 -13.27 6.33
N ALA A 176 -16.43 -13.74 7.48
CA ALA A 176 -17.14 -14.71 8.31
C ALA A 176 -17.27 -14.16 9.74
N GLY A 177 -18.12 -14.81 10.54
CA GLY A 177 -18.20 -14.47 11.95
C GLY A 177 -19.05 -15.42 12.77
N CYS A 178 -18.98 -15.25 14.08
CA CYS A 178 -19.81 -15.98 15.04
C CYS A 178 -20.02 -15.15 16.32
N GLU A 179 -21.06 -15.47 17.08
CA GLU A 179 -21.13 -15.04 18.49
C GLU A 179 -19.96 -15.69 19.24
N VAL A 180 -19.16 -14.90 19.95
CA VAL A 180 -17.90 -15.34 20.57
C VAL A 180 -17.92 -15.14 22.09
N SER A 181 -17.38 -16.12 22.81
CA SER A 181 -17.06 -15.97 24.22
C SER A 181 -15.67 -15.35 24.39
N VAL A 182 -15.62 -14.10 24.85
CA VAL A 182 -14.35 -13.38 25.10
C VAL A 182 -13.55 -13.89 26.31
N SER A 183 -14.02 -14.92 27.01
CA SER A 183 -13.24 -15.59 28.05
C SER A 183 -12.56 -16.86 27.55
N SER A 184 -13.10 -17.49 26.50
CA SER A 184 -12.63 -18.78 26.00
C SER A 184 -12.16 -18.78 24.55
N GLY A 185 -12.49 -17.75 23.76
CA GLY A 185 -12.17 -17.69 22.33
C GLY A 185 -13.09 -18.53 21.43
N ARG A 186 -14.06 -19.24 22.01
CA ARG A 186 -14.92 -20.18 21.29
C ARG A 186 -16.12 -19.47 20.69
N CYS A 187 -16.54 -19.92 19.51
CA CYS A 187 -17.87 -19.60 19.00
C CYS A 187 -18.92 -20.25 19.93
N VAL A 188 -19.85 -19.44 20.42
CA VAL A 188 -21.01 -19.87 21.22
C VAL A 188 -22.33 -19.76 20.45
N GLY A 189 -22.25 -19.31 19.20
CA GLY A 189 -23.32 -19.36 18.20
C GLY A 189 -22.81 -19.94 16.88
N PRO A 190 -23.66 -19.95 15.83
CA PRO A 190 -23.27 -20.47 14.52
C PRO A 190 -22.12 -19.64 13.91
N TYR A 191 -21.19 -20.34 13.24
CA TYR A 191 -20.17 -19.74 12.39
C TYR A 191 -20.74 -19.58 10.98
N VAL A 192 -20.83 -18.34 10.50
CA VAL A 192 -21.53 -17.99 9.27
C VAL A 192 -20.62 -17.24 8.31
N SER A 193 -20.84 -17.43 7.01
CA SER A 193 -20.34 -16.49 5.99
C SER A 193 -21.24 -15.26 6.00
N LEU A 194 -20.66 -14.09 6.28
CA LEU A 194 -21.37 -12.83 6.40
C LEU A 194 -21.55 -12.17 5.04
N TRP A 195 -20.44 -12.04 4.30
CA TRP A 195 -20.41 -11.33 3.02
C TRP A 195 -19.15 -11.66 2.22
N ASN A 196 -19.29 -11.83 0.90
CA ASN A 196 -18.18 -12.17 0.00
C ASN A 196 -17.53 -10.94 -0.66
N GLY A 197 -17.92 -9.72 -0.27
CA GLY A 197 -17.47 -8.49 -0.91
C GLY A 197 -18.26 -8.14 -2.18
N THR A 198 -17.71 -7.21 -2.96
CA THR A 198 -18.27 -6.71 -4.22
C THR A 198 -17.50 -7.22 -5.45
N LEU A 199 -16.25 -7.65 -5.25
CA LEU A 199 -15.41 -8.20 -6.32
C LEU A 199 -15.79 -9.66 -6.63
N PRO A 200 -15.37 -10.20 -7.80
CA PRO A 200 -15.61 -11.61 -8.12
C PRO A 200 -15.12 -12.54 -7.02
N HIS A 201 -15.99 -13.44 -6.53
CA HIS A 201 -15.67 -14.33 -5.42
C HIS A 201 -14.79 -15.49 -5.88
N VAL A 202 -13.48 -15.24 -5.90
CA VAL A 202 -12.41 -16.18 -6.26
C VAL A 202 -11.36 -16.26 -5.15
N ALA A 203 -10.48 -17.26 -5.18
CA ALA A 203 -9.49 -17.51 -4.13
C ALA A 203 -8.52 -16.32 -3.84
N SER A 204 -8.38 -15.38 -4.79
CA SER A 204 -7.56 -14.17 -4.67
C SER A 204 -8.31 -12.90 -4.27
N ALA A 205 -9.65 -12.92 -4.16
CA ALA A 205 -10.45 -11.71 -3.93
C ALA A 205 -10.20 -11.06 -2.56
N ARG A 206 -10.02 -11.89 -1.52
CA ARG A 206 -9.58 -11.52 -0.16
C ARG A 206 -10.28 -10.26 0.40
N PRO A 207 -11.63 -10.21 0.46
CA PRO A 207 -12.31 -9.14 1.19
C PRO A 207 -11.91 -9.22 2.68
N GLU A 208 -11.32 -8.15 3.19
CA GLU A 208 -10.61 -8.13 4.47
C GLU A 208 -11.03 -6.95 5.36
N GLY A 209 -10.37 -6.76 6.49
CA GLY A 209 -10.60 -5.61 7.36
C GLY A 209 -12.03 -5.37 7.83
N PRO A 210 -12.85 -6.38 8.24
CA PRO A 210 -14.23 -6.14 8.64
C PRO A 210 -14.31 -5.12 9.78
N LYS A 211 -15.21 -4.14 9.63
CA LYS A 211 -15.60 -3.20 10.70
C LYS A 211 -17.10 -3.01 10.73
N THR A 212 -17.71 -3.14 11.91
CA THR A 212 -19.16 -3.17 12.07
C THR A 212 -19.65 -1.92 12.80
N VAL A 213 -20.57 -1.20 12.17
CA VAL A 213 -21.27 -0.05 12.77
C VAL A 213 -22.76 -0.36 12.89
N PHE A 214 -23.34 -0.16 14.07
CA PHE A 214 -24.79 -0.20 14.23
C PHE A 214 -25.37 1.21 14.19
N ARG A 215 -26.30 1.46 13.25
CA ARG A 215 -26.94 2.77 13.08
C ARG A 215 -28.35 2.61 12.51
N ASP A 216 -29.33 3.33 13.05
CA ASP A 216 -30.73 3.36 12.59
C ASP A 216 -31.35 1.98 12.35
N GLY A 217 -31.06 1.04 13.26
CA GLY A 217 -31.58 -0.33 13.19
C GLY A 217 -30.98 -1.18 12.06
N TYR A 218 -29.80 -0.82 11.56
CA TYR A 218 -29.01 -1.58 10.61
C TYR A 218 -27.59 -1.81 11.15
N TYR A 219 -27.03 -2.97 10.82
CA TYR A 219 -25.63 -3.32 10.99
C TYR A 219 -24.94 -3.09 9.66
N TYR A 220 -24.00 -2.14 9.59
CA TYR A 220 -23.16 -1.86 8.43
C TYR A 220 -21.85 -2.60 8.60
N LEU A 221 -21.53 -3.48 7.65
CA LEU A 221 -20.27 -4.21 7.59
C LEU A 221 -19.39 -3.56 6.52
N ILE A 222 -18.36 -2.87 6.97
CA ILE A 222 -17.33 -2.25 6.14
C ILE A 222 -16.25 -3.30 5.87
N ALA A 223 -15.71 -3.31 4.67
CA ALA A 223 -14.64 -4.20 4.25
C ALA A 223 -13.57 -3.45 3.43
N ALA A 224 -12.38 -4.01 3.37
CA ALA A 224 -11.37 -3.68 2.39
C ALA A 224 -11.39 -4.71 1.25
N GLU A 225 -11.16 -4.27 0.01
CA GLU A 225 -11.08 -5.17 -1.16
C GLU A 225 -9.96 -4.74 -2.12
N GLY A 226 -9.51 -5.67 -2.97
CA GLY A 226 -8.50 -5.40 -4.00
C GLY A 226 -7.05 -5.53 -3.54
N GLY A 227 -6.81 -6.12 -2.37
CA GLY A 227 -5.49 -6.21 -1.73
C GLY A 227 -5.04 -4.88 -1.14
N THR A 228 -3.78 -4.78 -0.69
CA THR A 228 -3.27 -3.60 0.05
C THR A 228 -2.51 -2.58 -0.81
N ASP A 229 -2.42 -2.77 -2.13
CA ASP A 229 -1.65 -1.93 -3.05
C ASP A 229 -2.54 -1.02 -3.91
N GLU A 230 -2.28 -0.87 -5.20
CA GLU A 230 -2.92 0.14 -6.07
C GLU A 230 -4.44 -0.05 -6.22
N LEU A 231 -4.92 -1.28 -6.09
CA LEU A 231 -6.32 -1.67 -6.21
C LEU A 231 -7.09 -1.62 -4.88
N HIS A 232 -6.45 -1.22 -3.79
CA HIS A 232 -7.06 -1.19 -2.46
C HIS A 232 -8.24 -0.21 -2.42
N ARG A 233 -9.36 -0.65 -1.85
CA ARG A 233 -10.60 0.13 -1.72
C ARG A 233 -11.38 -0.22 -0.47
N VAL A 234 -12.27 0.67 -0.05
CA VAL A 234 -13.26 0.44 1.02
C VAL A 234 -14.61 0.13 0.42
N THR A 235 -15.29 -0.90 0.90
CA THR A 235 -16.67 -1.24 0.53
C THR A 235 -17.55 -1.44 1.76
N VAL A 236 -18.87 -1.43 1.58
CA VAL A 236 -19.85 -1.58 2.65
C VAL A 236 -21.03 -2.43 2.21
N ALA A 237 -21.56 -3.21 3.15
CA ALA A 237 -22.87 -3.83 3.06
C ALA A 237 -23.64 -3.58 4.35
N ARG A 238 -24.97 -3.79 4.38
CA ARG A 238 -25.75 -3.69 5.62
C ARG A 238 -26.74 -4.82 5.80
N SER A 239 -27.18 -5.05 7.02
CA SER A 239 -28.23 -6.02 7.35
C SER A 239 -29.09 -5.55 8.53
N LYS A 240 -30.26 -6.17 8.69
CA LYS A 240 -31.09 -6.06 9.90
C LYS A 240 -30.64 -6.99 11.02
N SER A 241 -29.70 -7.89 10.75
CA SER A 241 -29.13 -8.85 11.69
C SER A 241 -27.60 -8.75 11.68
N PRO A 242 -26.90 -8.89 12.82
CA PRO A 242 -25.44 -8.88 12.84
C PRO A 242 -24.83 -10.07 12.09
N GLN A 243 -25.62 -11.11 11.82
CA GLN A 243 -25.21 -12.32 11.10
C GLN A 243 -25.69 -12.34 9.64
N GLY A 244 -26.28 -11.24 9.15
CA GLY A 244 -26.76 -11.14 7.78
C GLY A 244 -28.16 -11.73 7.54
N PRO A 245 -28.55 -11.92 6.27
CA PRO A 245 -27.73 -11.65 5.07
C PRO A 245 -27.45 -10.16 4.89
N PHE A 246 -26.27 -9.83 4.34
CA PHE A 246 -25.84 -8.45 4.07
C PHE A 246 -26.14 -8.06 2.62
N GLU A 247 -26.78 -6.91 2.42
CA GLU A 247 -26.98 -6.28 1.11
C GLU A 247 -25.87 -5.26 0.84
N ALA A 248 -25.23 -5.31 -0.34
CA ALA A 248 -24.17 -4.38 -0.70
C ALA A 248 -24.71 -2.96 -0.86
N GLY A 249 -23.95 -1.96 -0.41
CA GLY A 249 -24.28 -0.55 -0.59
C GLY A 249 -24.26 -0.13 -2.06
N PRO A 250 -25.20 0.74 -2.49
CA PRO A 250 -25.30 1.20 -3.87
C PRO A 250 -24.13 2.12 -4.29
N GLY A 251 -23.46 2.74 -3.32
CA GLY A 251 -22.32 3.64 -3.55
C GLY A 251 -20.95 2.98 -3.46
N ASN A 252 -20.85 1.65 -3.58
CA ASN A 252 -19.57 0.97 -3.52
C ASN A 252 -18.70 1.24 -4.78
N PRO A 253 -17.36 1.34 -4.62
CA PRO A 253 -16.63 1.44 -3.36
C PRO A 253 -16.79 2.81 -2.69
N LEU A 254 -16.81 2.83 -1.35
CA LEU A 254 -16.90 4.06 -0.56
C LEU A 254 -15.67 4.96 -0.68
N LEU A 255 -14.50 4.35 -0.81
CA LEU A 255 -13.22 5.05 -0.95
C LEU A 255 -12.30 4.24 -1.85
N TYR A 256 -11.82 4.88 -2.92
CA TYR A 256 -10.87 4.29 -3.85
C TYR A 256 -10.20 5.41 -4.64
N ASN A 257 -9.01 5.84 -4.23
CA ASN A 257 -8.27 6.84 -5.00
C ASN A 257 -7.85 6.31 -6.38
N GLY A 258 -7.66 5.00 -6.54
CA GLY A 258 -7.23 4.37 -7.79
C GLY A 258 -8.15 4.65 -9.00
N GLN A 259 -9.45 4.91 -8.77
CA GLN A 259 -10.39 5.28 -9.86
C GLN A 259 -10.03 6.61 -10.55
N TRP A 260 -9.21 7.45 -9.91
CA TRP A 260 -8.78 8.76 -10.41
C TRP A 260 -7.38 8.72 -11.07
N GLY A 261 -6.85 7.51 -11.29
CA GLY A 261 -5.59 7.26 -11.97
C GLY A 261 -4.53 6.66 -11.04
N PHE A 262 -4.32 5.35 -11.18
CA PHE A 262 -3.41 4.54 -10.36
C PHE A 262 -1.98 5.09 -10.18
N LYS A 263 -1.46 5.82 -11.17
CA LYS A 263 -0.10 6.38 -11.16
C LYS A 263 -0.07 7.91 -11.09
N ASN A 264 -1.23 8.53 -10.86
CA ASN A 264 -1.37 9.97 -11.01
C ASN A 264 -1.49 10.69 -9.67
N LEU A 265 -2.24 10.12 -8.71
CA LEU A 265 -2.38 10.72 -7.38
C LEU A 265 -1.23 10.34 -6.46
N THR A 266 -0.81 11.27 -5.61
CA THR A 266 0.17 11.00 -4.57
C THR A 266 -0.41 10.13 -3.45
N VAL A 267 -1.65 10.36 -3.05
CA VAL A 267 -2.33 9.49 -2.07
C VAL A 267 -2.88 8.27 -2.80
N GLN A 268 -2.37 7.10 -2.47
CA GLN A 268 -2.73 5.81 -3.08
C GLN A 268 -3.01 4.73 -2.04
N SER A 269 -3.45 3.55 -2.50
CA SER A 269 -3.71 2.39 -1.64
C SER A 269 -4.71 2.64 -0.52
N THR A 270 -5.72 3.48 -0.79
CA THR A 270 -6.73 3.89 0.19
C THR A 270 -7.68 2.74 0.55
N GLY A 271 -7.63 2.24 1.77
CA GLY A 271 -8.50 1.14 2.20
C GLY A 271 -8.42 0.84 3.70
N HIS A 272 -9.00 -0.29 4.12
CA HIS A 272 -9.00 -0.75 5.51
C HIS A 272 -9.58 0.28 6.51
N ALA A 273 -10.78 0.78 6.22
CA ALA A 273 -11.37 1.89 6.96
C ALA A 273 -12.16 1.48 8.21
N THR A 274 -12.15 2.34 9.23
CA THR A 274 -13.00 2.26 10.43
C THR A 274 -13.79 3.56 10.59
N LEU A 275 -15.12 3.47 10.70
CA LEU A 275 -15.99 4.62 10.93
C LEU A 275 -16.10 4.95 12.42
N VAL A 276 -16.19 6.24 12.74
CA VAL A 276 -16.44 6.74 14.09
C VAL A 276 -17.33 7.97 14.07
N GLU A 277 -18.28 8.04 14.99
CA GLU A 277 -19.03 9.26 15.30
C GLU A 277 -18.23 10.09 16.30
N ALA A 278 -17.94 11.34 15.95
CA ALA A 278 -17.29 12.32 16.80
C ALA A 278 -18.24 12.89 17.86
N ALA A 279 -17.68 13.58 18.86
CA ALA A 279 -18.43 14.18 19.96
C ALA A 279 -19.45 15.26 19.49
N ASP A 280 -19.20 15.89 18.35
CA ASP A 280 -20.10 16.88 17.73
C ASP A 280 -21.18 16.24 16.82
N GLY A 281 -21.23 14.91 16.73
CA GLY A 281 -22.17 14.15 15.90
C GLY A 281 -21.75 14.01 14.43
N LYS A 282 -20.62 14.60 14.01
CA LYS A 282 -20.06 14.33 12.69
C LYS A 282 -19.46 12.95 12.63
N TRP A 283 -19.42 12.35 11.45
CA TRP A 283 -18.76 11.07 11.24
C TRP A 283 -17.45 11.24 10.51
N TYR A 284 -16.49 10.41 10.88
CA TYR A 284 -15.18 10.31 10.26
C TYR A 284 -14.86 8.85 9.94
N ALA A 285 -13.98 8.63 8.97
CA ALA A 285 -13.38 7.33 8.71
C ALA A 285 -11.86 7.43 8.86
N SER A 286 -11.26 6.64 9.75
CA SER A 286 -9.82 6.37 9.68
C SER A 286 -9.56 5.29 8.63
N PHE A 287 -8.44 5.36 7.93
CA PHE A 287 -8.06 4.37 6.91
C PHE A 287 -6.55 4.42 6.68
N LEU A 288 -6.02 3.42 5.98
CA LEU A 288 -4.62 3.43 5.56
C LEU A 288 -4.49 3.96 4.13
N ALA A 289 -3.40 4.66 3.86
CA ALA A 289 -2.99 5.04 2.51
C ALA A 289 -1.46 5.22 2.44
N ARG A 290 -0.92 5.30 1.24
CA ARG A 290 0.50 5.59 0.99
C ARG A 290 0.63 6.97 0.36
N ARG A 291 1.70 7.69 0.70
CA ARG A 291 2.21 8.81 -0.12
C ARG A 291 3.23 8.28 -1.12
N ASN A 292 2.81 8.17 -2.37
CA ASN A 292 3.62 7.68 -3.48
C ASN A 292 4.17 8.86 -4.31
N ILE A 293 5.50 8.94 -4.41
CA ILE A 293 6.26 9.94 -5.16
C ILE A 293 7.20 9.25 -6.15
N ASN A 294 6.96 9.43 -7.45
CA ASN A 294 7.55 8.77 -8.60
C ASN A 294 7.67 7.25 -8.44
N GLY A 295 6.61 6.62 -7.96
CA GLY A 295 6.58 5.17 -7.71
C GLY A 295 7.32 4.73 -6.44
N SER A 296 7.66 5.67 -5.55
CA SER A 296 8.31 5.42 -4.26
C SER A 296 7.42 5.84 -3.10
N SER A 297 7.20 4.94 -2.13
CA SER A 297 6.44 5.23 -0.91
C SER A 297 7.20 4.74 0.33
N PRO A 298 8.36 5.33 0.65
CA PRO A 298 9.26 4.76 1.66
C PRO A 298 8.70 4.85 3.09
N LEU A 299 7.70 5.69 3.34
CA LEU A 299 7.01 5.75 4.63
C LEU A 299 6.09 4.55 4.89
N GLY A 300 5.87 3.70 3.88
CA GLY A 300 4.92 2.60 3.97
C GLY A 300 3.47 3.10 3.95
N ARG A 301 2.60 2.37 4.66
CA ARG A 301 1.17 2.69 4.80
C ARG A 301 0.97 3.53 6.06
N GLU A 302 0.46 4.75 5.92
CA GLU A 302 0.27 5.73 6.99
C GLU A 302 -1.21 5.82 7.40
N GLY A 303 -1.49 6.44 8.55
CA GLY A 303 -2.85 6.64 9.06
C GLY A 303 -3.48 7.94 8.54
N PHE A 304 -4.61 7.82 7.86
CA PHE A 304 -5.38 8.92 7.30
C PHE A 304 -6.78 9.01 7.94
N LEU A 305 -7.42 10.17 7.78
CA LEU A 305 -8.79 10.45 8.22
C LEU A 305 -9.55 11.16 7.10
N VAL A 306 -10.85 10.88 6.92
CA VAL A 306 -11.77 11.65 6.07
C VAL A 306 -13.08 11.88 6.79
N GLU A 307 -13.80 12.94 6.42
CA GLU A 307 -15.20 13.09 6.81
C GLU A 307 -16.06 12.00 6.15
N ALA A 308 -17.07 11.54 6.88
CA ALA A 308 -18.07 10.59 6.42
C ALA A 308 -19.46 11.21 6.58
N GLU A 309 -20.24 11.22 5.52
CA GLU A 309 -21.61 11.73 5.53
C GLU A 309 -22.61 10.59 5.34
N TRP A 310 -23.80 10.69 5.93
CA TRP A 310 -24.87 9.70 5.74
C TRP A 310 -25.94 10.25 4.81
N VAL A 311 -26.05 9.67 3.62
CA VAL A 311 -27.02 10.05 2.58
C VAL A 311 -27.91 8.84 2.30
N ASP A 312 -29.23 9.02 2.41
CA ASP A 312 -30.22 7.95 2.20
C ASP A 312 -29.93 6.66 2.99
N GLY A 313 -29.37 6.82 4.20
CA GLY A 313 -29.01 5.72 5.09
C GLY A 313 -27.75 4.95 4.67
N TRP A 314 -26.87 5.53 3.85
CA TRP A 314 -25.57 4.95 3.49
C TRP A 314 -24.43 5.94 3.76
N PRO A 315 -23.25 5.48 4.20
CA PRO A 315 -22.11 6.34 4.38
C PRO A 315 -21.50 6.72 3.02
N VAL A 316 -21.01 7.95 2.91
CA VAL A 316 -20.26 8.49 1.78
C VAL A 316 -18.98 9.10 2.33
N LEU A 317 -17.82 8.59 1.91
CA LEU A 317 -16.53 9.06 2.40
C LEU A 317 -15.99 10.18 1.51
N ASN A 318 -15.51 11.25 2.13
CA ASN A 318 -14.93 12.42 1.46
C ASN A 318 -15.82 13.01 0.33
N GLY A 319 -17.15 12.91 0.48
CA GLY A 319 -18.11 13.32 -0.56
C GLY A 319 -17.95 12.59 -1.91
N GLY A 320 -17.36 11.39 -1.93
CA GLY A 320 -17.08 10.63 -3.15
C GLY A 320 -15.90 11.17 -3.99
N ARG A 321 -15.10 12.09 -3.43
CA ARG A 321 -13.94 12.72 -4.10
C ARG A 321 -12.63 12.02 -3.72
N PRO A 322 -11.57 12.10 -4.55
CA PRO A 322 -10.26 11.58 -4.16
C PRO A 322 -9.75 12.29 -2.93
N VAL A 323 -8.98 11.57 -2.10
CA VAL A 323 -8.27 12.16 -0.97
C VAL A 323 -6.99 12.83 -1.49
N LEU A 324 -6.81 14.11 -1.19
CA LEU A 324 -5.67 14.92 -1.59
C LEU A 324 -4.87 15.36 -0.34
N LEU A 325 -3.56 15.61 -0.48
CA LEU A 325 -2.72 16.08 0.65
C LEU A 325 -2.91 17.57 0.91
N SER A 326 -3.33 18.33 -0.09
CA SER A 326 -3.60 19.77 0.03
C SER A 326 -4.92 20.09 0.76
N GLU A 327 -5.82 19.11 0.88
CA GLU A 327 -7.13 19.29 1.52
C GLU A 327 -7.04 19.15 3.05
N GLN A 328 -7.79 20.00 3.75
CA GLN A 328 -7.98 19.98 5.19
C GLN A 328 -9.42 19.58 5.53
N MET A 329 -9.62 18.93 6.67
CA MET A 329 -10.95 18.70 7.25
C MET A 329 -11.16 19.57 8.49
N GLY A 330 -12.41 19.75 8.90
CA GLY A 330 -12.75 20.57 10.06
C GLY A 330 -12.54 22.07 9.81
N ALA A 331 -11.99 22.77 10.80
CA ALA A 331 -11.69 24.20 10.65
C ALA A 331 -10.57 24.40 9.63
N LYS A 332 -10.68 25.44 8.80
CA LYS A 332 -9.64 25.76 7.81
C LYS A 332 -8.57 26.62 8.46
N ALA A 333 -7.35 26.10 8.57
CA ALA A 333 -6.18 26.89 8.89
C ALA A 333 -5.73 27.67 7.66
N ALA A 334 -5.39 28.94 7.85
CA ALA A 334 -4.77 29.74 6.81
C ALA A 334 -3.28 29.37 6.69
N GLY A 335 -2.78 29.18 5.46
CA GLY A 335 -1.38 28.93 5.18
C GLY A 335 -1.02 27.47 4.87
N ALA A 336 0.28 27.21 4.75
CA ALA A 336 0.83 25.89 4.46
C ALA A 336 0.74 24.94 5.67
N ARG A 337 0.91 23.64 5.42
CA ARG A 337 1.00 22.64 6.47
C ARG A 337 2.18 22.97 7.40
N PRO A 338 1.99 22.99 8.74
CA PRO A 338 3.08 23.23 9.66
C PRO A 338 4.18 22.15 9.54
N VAL A 339 5.44 22.59 9.51
CA VAL A 339 6.59 21.69 9.66
C VAL A 339 6.72 21.36 11.15
N PRO A 340 6.82 20.08 11.55
CA PRO A 340 7.00 19.73 12.95
C PRO A 340 8.30 20.29 13.53
N GLU A 341 8.27 20.64 14.81
CA GLU A 341 9.49 21.01 15.55
C GLU A 341 10.48 19.84 15.59
N PRO A 342 11.80 20.11 15.64
CA PRO A 342 12.80 19.06 15.77
C PRO A 342 12.55 18.20 17.01
N TRP A 343 12.61 16.88 16.82
CA TRP A 343 12.53 15.93 17.92
C TRP A 343 13.93 15.55 18.40
N VAL A 344 14.12 15.49 19.72
CA VAL A 344 15.42 15.21 20.36
C VAL A 344 15.22 14.21 21.48
N ASP A 345 16.08 13.20 21.52
CA ASP A 345 16.23 12.29 22.65
C ASP A 345 17.70 12.30 23.10
N ASP A 346 17.94 12.79 24.31
CA ASP A 346 19.25 12.85 24.95
C ASP A 346 19.45 11.72 25.96
N PHE A 347 18.51 10.76 26.00
CA PHE A 347 18.54 9.60 26.88
C PHE A 347 18.70 9.96 28.37
N SER A 348 18.17 11.13 28.77
CA SER A 348 18.18 11.60 30.16
C SER A 348 17.14 10.90 31.04
N GLY A 349 16.08 10.36 30.43
CA GLY A 349 15.03 9.60 31.11
C GLY A 349 15.51 8.24 31.64
N PRO A 350 14.79 7.65 32.61
CA PRO A 350 15.11 6.31 33.13
C PRO A 350 14.74 5.17 32.17
N GLU A 351 13.89 5.45 31.18
CA GLU A 351 13.40 4.50 30.17
C GLU A 351 13.51 5.15 28.78
N LEU A 352 13.50 4.34 27.73
CA LEU A 352 13.40 4.84 26.35
C LEU A 352 12.04 5.49 26.11
N ASP A 353 12.02 6.51 25.25
CA ASP A 353 10.77 7.01 24.69
C ASP A 353 9.97 5.87 24.02
N LYS A 354 8.64 5.90 24.18
CA LYS A 354 7.74 4.83 23.70
C LYS A 354 7.77 4.64 22.19
N SER A 355 8.28 5.59 21.43
CA SER A 355 8.39 5.49 19.97
C SER A 355 9.66 4.77 19.48
N TRP A 356 10.50 4.28 20.40
CA TRP A 356 11.54 3.29 20.10
C TRP A 356 10.99 1.86 20.06
N TYR A 357 11.41 1.11 19.04
CA TYR A 357 11.08 -0.29 18.82
C TYR A 357 12.35 -1.15 18.78
N GLN A 358 12.23 -2.42 19.10
CA GLN A 358 13.19 -3.47 18.77
C GLN A 358 12.64 -4.33 17.64
N LEU A 359 13.53 -4.99 16.90
CA LEU A 359 13.13 -6.07 16.00
C LEU A 359 12.89 -7.32 16.84
N ARG A 360 11.68 -7.87 16.71
CA ARG A 360 11.18 -9.07 17.38
C ARG A 360 11.11 -8.92 18.90
N THR A 361 10.58 -9.95 19.55
CA THR A 361 10.42 -9.98 20.99
C THR A 361 11.77 -10.21 21.66
N PRO A 362 12.26 -9.29 22.51
CA PRO A 362 13.51 -9.48 23.22
C PRO A 362 13.38 -10.58 24.27
N TYR A 363 14.29 -11.54 24.25
CA TYR A 363 14.45 -12.56 25.30
C TYR A 363 15.67 -12.29 26.20
N THR A 364 16.44 -11.26 25.89
CA THR A 364 17.56 -10.75 26.69
C THR A 364 17.60 -9.22 26.61
N GLN A 365 18.27 -8.58 27.57
CA GLN A 365 18.43 -7.14 27.57
C GLN A 365 19.58 -6.73 26.65
N ASN A 366 19.26 -6.07 25.54
CA ASN A 366 20.22 -5.66 24.51
C ASN A 366 20.62 -4.17 24.57
N TYR A 367 20.12 -3.41 25.54
CA TYR A 367 20.49 -2.02 25.76
C TYR A 367 20.29 -1.58 27.21
N LYS A 368 20.85 -0.42 27.57
CA LYS A 368 20.63 0.28 28.83
C LYS A 368 20.65 1.78 28.60
N VAL A 369 19.71 2.50 29.22
CA VAL A 369 19.72 3.97 29.30
C VAL A 369 20.09 4.40 30.71
N PHE A 370 21.02 5.35 30.84
CA PHE A 370 21.40 5.95 32.13
C PHE A 370 22.26 7.20 31.95
N ASN A 371 22.12 8.18 32.84
CA ASN A 371 23.00 9.37 32.89
C ASN A 371 23.16 10.08 31.52
N GLY A 372 22.05 10.30 30.79
CA GLY A 372 22.08 11.00 29.49
C GLY A 372 22.78 10.23 28.38
N ARG A 373 22.69 8.89 28.40
CA ARG A 373 23.28 8.04 27.35
C ARG A 373 22.52 6.74 27.16
N LEU A 374 22.54 6.27 25.93
CA LEU A 374 22.16 4.92 25.52
C LEU A 374 23.43 4.10 25.35
N VAL A 375 23.52 2.96 26.02
CA VAL A 375 24.56 1.94 25.79
C VAL A 375 23.90 0.70 25.22
N LEU A 376 24.37 0.26 24.05
CA LEU A 376 23.93 -1.00 23.46
C LEU A 376 24.74 -2.15 24.05
N ARG A 377 24.15 -3.35 24.10
CA ARG A 377 24.82 -4.60 24.46
C ARG A 377 24.89 -5.46 23.20
N PRO A 378 25.93 -5.30 22.38
CA PRO A 378 26.00 -5.96 21.09
C PRO A 378 26.05 -7.47 21.25
N ASN A 379 25.49 -8.17 20.29
CA ASN A 379 25.48 -9.62 20.22
C ASN A 379 25.91 -10.08 18.81
N VAL A 380 25.80 -11.37 18.54
CA VAL A 380 26.20 -11.96 17.26
C VAL A 380 25.31 -11.53 16.09
N PHE A 381 24.13 -10.97 16.35
CA PHE A 381 23.12 -10.70 15.32
C PHE A 381 23.24 -9.28 14.75
N GLY A 382 23.10 -9.16 13.43
CA GLY A 382 22.95 -7.92 12.70
C GLY A 382 21.50 -7.64 12.31
N LEU A 383 21.29 -6.53 11.58
CA LEU A 383 19.95 -6.13 11.11
C LEU A 383 19.36 -7.07 10.06
N SER A 384 20.20 -7.85 9.37
CA SER A 384 19.78 -8.87 8.40
C SER A 384 19.40 -10.21 9.04
N ASP A 385 19.63 -10.40 10.34
CA ASP A 385 19.34 -11.67 11.00
C ASP A 385 17.90 -11.73 11.48
N ARG A 386 17.30 -12.94 11.38
CA ARG A 386 15.95 -13.22 11.89
C ARG A 386 15.91 -13.49 13.39
N ASP A 387 16.62 -12.68 14.16
CA ASP A 387 16.70 -12.77 15.61
C ASP A 387 16.54 -11.37 16.24
N THR A 388 16.96 -11.18 17.49
CA THR A 388 16.88 -9.92 18.23
C THR A 388 18.26 -9.25 18.27
N PRO A 389 18.64 -8.46 17.24
CA PRO A 389 19.88 -7.70 17.28
C PRO A 389 19.86 -6.64 18.38
N ALA A 390 21.04 -6.15 18.77
CA ALA A 390 21.14 -4.97 19.62
C ALA A 390 20.86 -3.71 18.79
N ALA A 391 19.58 -3.49 18.50
CA ALA A 391 19.09 -2.41 17.68
C ALA A 391 17.83 -1.76 18.27
N LEU A 392 17.72 -0.45 18.08
CA LEU A 392 16.55 0.35 18.42
C LEU A 392 16.11 1.13 17.18
N LEU A 393 14.84 1.04 16.82
CA LEU A 393 14.29 1.57 15.58
C LEU A 393 13.21 2.62 15.88
N ARG A 394 13.15 3.66 15.05
CA ARG A 394 12.05 4.63 15.00
C ARG A 394 11.49 4.70 13.60
N LYS A 395 10.18 4.86 13.47
CA LYS A 395 9.53 5.02 12.18
C LYS A 395 10.02 6.30 11.51
N GLN A 396 10.31 6.28 10.21
CA GLN A 396 10.43 7.52 9.46
C GLN A 396 9.04 8.13 9.31
N THR A 397 8.87 9.41 9.69
CA THR A 397 7.58 10.11 9.69
C THR A 397 7.48 11.23 8.65
N SER A 398 8.58 11.56 7.97
CA SER A 398 8.59 12.57 6.92
C SER A 398 9.45 12.13 5.74
N LEU A 399 9.02 12.47 4.53
CA LEU A 399 9.80 12.30 3.30
C LEU A 399 10.96 13.30 3.21
N ASN A 400 10.90 14.41 3.94
CA ASN A 400 11.92 15.44 3.95
C ASN A 400 12.41 15.71 5.38
N MET A 401 13.40 14.92 5.83
CA MET A 401 13.95 15.02 7.18
C MET A 401 15.43 14.64 7.25
N THR A 402 16.05 14.90 8.39
CA THR A 402 17.40 14.40 8.72
C THR A 402 17.32 13.68 10.06
N PHE A 403 17.72 12.41 10.09
CA PHE A 403 17.94 11.65 11.31
C PHE A 403 19.43 11.70 11.66
N SER A 404 19.77 12.14 12.87
CA SER A 404 21.16 12.26 13.33
C SER A 404 21.35 11.58 14.68
N ALA A 405 22.48 10.91 14.87
CA ALA A 405 22.82 10.29 16.16
C ALA A 405 24.28 10.55 16.52
N GLU A 406 24.51 11.09 17.72
CA GLU A 406 25.85 11.32 18.28
C GLU A 406 26.35 10.06 18.98
N LEU A 407 27.51 9.56 18.55
CA LEU A 407 28.12 8.37 19.14
C LEU A 407 28.69 8.68 20.52
N LEU A 408 28.49 7.74 21.44
CA LEU A 408 29.14 7.73 22.74
C LEU A 408 30.65 7.51 22.55
N GLY A 409 31.45 8.46 23.01
CA GLY A 409 32.91 8.31 23.02
C GLY A 409 33.37 7.18 23.95
N PHE A 410 34.43 6.48 23.56
CA PHE A 410 34.96 5.33 24.29
C PHE A 410 36.48 5.21 24.16
N LYS A 411 37.10 4.43 25.07
CA LYS A 411 38.53 4.09 25.03
C LYS A 411 38.72 2.66 24.54
N GLY A 412 39.80 2.40 23.80
CA GLY A 412 40.09 1.09 23.22
C GLY A 412 39.75 1.01 21.74
N SER A 413 39.72 -0.20 21.17
CA SER A 413 39.52 -0.42 19.74
C SER A 413 38.35 -1.36 19.47
N LEU A 414 37.70 -1.19 18.31
CA LEU A 414 36.79 -2.18 17.77
C LEU A 414 37.54 -3.09 16.79
N GLY A 415 37.15 -4.35 16.71
CA GLY A 415 37.56 -5.24 15.63
C GLY A 415 36.84 -4.90 14.32
N PRO A 416 37.33 -5.44 13.17
CA PRO A 416 36.72 -5.19 11.87
C PRO A 416 35.29 -5.71 11.73
N ARG A 417 34.87 -6.68 12.56
CA ARG A 417 33.48 -7.18 12.62
C ARG A 417 32.62 -6.52 13.69
N ASN A 418 33.22 -5.70 14.56
CA ASN A 418 32.49 -5.00 15.61
C ASN A 418 32.02 -3.66 15.08
N ARG A 419 30.72 -3.56 14.80
CA ARG A 419 30.11 -2.37 14.19
C ARG A 419 29.20 -1.68 15.18
N ILE A 420 29.23 -0.36 15.18
CA ILE A 420 28.20 0.50 15.74
C ILE A 420 27.81 1.54 14.70
N GLY A 421 26.52 1.81 14.53
CA GLY A 421 26.07 2.77 13.53
C GLY A 421 24.59 3.08 13.57
N ILE A 422 24.17 3.80 12.55
CA ILE A 422 22.77 4.06 12.25
C ILE A 422 22.39 3.47 10.90
N SER A 423 21.11 3.17 10.72
CA SER A 423 20.59 2.53 9.51
C SER A 423 19.32 3.21 9.01
N SER A 424 19.15 3.31 7.69
CA SER A 424 17.83 3.39 7.06
C SER A 424 17.38 1.96 6.79
N TYR A 425 16.41 1.47 7.56
CA TYR A 425 15.99 0.08 7.61
C TYR A 425 14.58 -0.11 7.09
N LEU A 426 14.42 -0.90 6.02
CA LEU A 426 13.12 -1.37 5.55
C LEU A 426 12.85 -2.82 5.98
N SER A 427 13.85 -3.69 5.80
CA SER A 427 13.76 -5.12 6.05
C SER A 427 15.12 -5.74 6.28
N GLU A 428 15.14 -7.00 6.71
CA GLU A 428 16.35 -7.83 6.77
C GLU A 428 17.10 -7.95 5.43
N PHE A 429 16.46 -7.63 4.30
CA PHE A 429 17.04 -7.70 2.95
C PHE A 429 17.48 -6.34 2.39
N GLN A 430 17.00 -5.25 3.00
CA GLN A 430 17.12 -3.90 2.48
C GLN A 430 17.30 -2.91 3.63
N HIS A 431 18.54 -2.54 3.88
CA HIS A 431 18.89 -1.50 4.84
C HIS A 431 20.23 -0.86 4.47
N GLN A 432 20.42 0.40 4.87
CA GLN A 432 21.52 1.26 4.43
C GLN A 432 22.21 1.83 5.67
N ASP A 433 23.40 1.32 5.93
CA ASP A 433 24.08 1.49 7.20
C ASP A 433 25.24 2.46 7.06
N ILE A 434 25.44 3.31 8.08
CA ILE A 434 26.65 4.11 8.24
C ILE A 434 27.08 4.06 9.70
N GLY A 435 28.38 3.94 9.94
CA GLY A 435 28.86 3.78 11.31
C GLY A 435 30.37 3.72 11.44
N LEU A 436 30.80 3.19 12.58
CA LEU A 436 32.18 3.05 12.99
C LEU A 436 32.51 1.58 13.28
N ARG A 437 33.70 1.14 12.86
CA ARG A 437 34.26 -0.18 13.16
C ARG A 437 35.79 -0.16 13.15
N GLY A 438 36.44 -1.27 13.51
CA GLY A 438 37.87 -1.44 13.22
C GLY A 438 38.12 -1.47 11.71
N CYS A 439 39.21 -0.88 11.22
CA CYS A 439 39.50 -0.88 9.80
C CYS A 439 39.67 -2.29 9.23
N VAL A 440 39.08 -2.56 8.06
CA VAL A 440 39.38 -3.79 7.31
C VAL A 440 40.72 -3.62 6.60
N ASN A 441 41.61 -4.60 6.77
CA ASN A 441 42.96 -4.64 6.18
C ASN A 441 43.87 -3.47 6.56
N ALA A 442 43.57 -2.75 7.64
CA ALA A 442 44.40 -1.69 8.19
C ALA A 442 44.23 -1.63 9.72
N THR A 443 45.14 -0.95 10.41
CA THR A 443 45.02 -0.70 11.85
C THR A 443 44.22 0.58 12.11
N GLY A 444 43.56 0.63 13.27
CA GLY A 444 42.78 1.80 13.68
C GLY A 444 41.29 1.66 13.41
N MET A 445 40.59 2.80 13.53
CA MET A 445 39.14 2.91 13.41
C MET A 445 38.76 3.46 12.03
N CYS A 446 37.72 2.92 11.43
CA CYS A 446 37.21 3.34 10.13
C CYS A 446 35.73 3.69 10.23
N LEU A 447 35.36 4.78 9.58
CA LEU A 447 33.97 5.00 9.19
C LEU A 447 33.64 4.01 8.07
N TYR A 448 32.46 3.43 8.11
CA TYR A 448 31.96 2.56 7.06
C TYR A 448 30.58 3.01 6.60
N ALA A 449 30.25 2.67 5.35
CA ALA A 449 28.89 2.69 4.84
C ALA A 449 28.64 1.40 4.07
N GLU A 450 27.46 0.81 4.25
CA GLU A 450 27.07 -0.43 3.61
C GLU A 450 25.65 -0.33 3.07
N LEU A 451 25.49 -0.53 1.77
CA LEU A 451 24.19 -0.47 1.11
C LEU A 451 23.71 -1.87 0.76
N ARG A 452 22.67 -2.36 1.44
CA ARG A 452 22.06 -3.65 1.12
C ARG A 452 20.81 -3.46 0.29
N ARG A 453 20.80 -4.05 -0.91
CA ARG A 453 19.72 -3.94 -1.90
C ARG A 453 19.44 -5.29 -2.50
N ASN A 454 18.32 -5.91 -2.16
CA ASN A 454 17.90 -7.17 -2.76
C ASN A 454 19.02 -8.23 -2.65
N LEU A 455 19.53 -8.46 -1.44
CA LEU A 455 20.64 -9.37 -1.12
C LEU A 455 22.01 -8.99 -1.72
N THR A 456 22.11 -7.92 -2.52
CA THR A 456 23.40 -7.37 -2.94
C THR A 456 23.93 -6.38 -1.90
N THR A 457 25.25 -6.31 -1.73
CA THR A 457 25.91 -5.43 -0.76
C THR A 457 26.95 -4.58 -1.45
N GLU A 458 26.87 -3.26 -1.28
CA GLU A 458 27.92 -2.31 -1.66
C GLU A 458 28.60 -1.80 -0.39
N TYR A 459 29.92 -1.81 -0.35
CA TYR A 459 30.69 -1.44 0.84
C TYR A 459 31.63 -0.26 0.58
N TRP A 460 31.76 0.63 1.56
CA TRP A 460 32.70 1.74 1.58
C TRP A 460 33.27 1.94 2.98
N GLN A 461 34.53 2.38 3.05
CA GLN A 461 35.14 2.84 4.30
C GLN A 461 36.19 3.91 4.08
N THR A 462 36.46 4.66 5.15
CA THR A 462 37.63 5.55 5.25
C THR A 462 38.21 5.51 6.67
N PRO A 463 39.55 5.55 6.84
CA PRO A 463 40.16 5.70 8.14
C PRO A 463 39.70 6.98 8.85
N LEU A 464 39.47 6.89 10.15
CA LEU A 464 39.24 8.03 11.03
C LEU A 464 40.62 8.57 11.47
N ASN A 465 40.87 9.86 11.27
CA ASN A 465 42.12 10.52 11.70
C ASN A 465 42.16 10.78 13.22
N GLU A 466 41.81 9.76 14.02
CA GLU A 466 41.99 9.77 15.47
C GLU A 466 43.13 8.84 15.87
N SER A 467 43.89 9.23 16.89
CA SER A 467 45.11 8.55 17.32
C SER A 467 44.83 7.21 18.01
N GLY A 468 44.38 6.19 17.27
CA GLY A 468 44.41 4.75 17.58
C GLY A 468 43.89 4.22 18.94
N ALA A 469 43.41 5.08 19.85
CA ALA A 469 43.21 4.78 21.27
C ALA A 469 41.74 4.86 21.73
N GLY A 470 40.81 5.02 20.80
CA GLY A 470 39.39 5.21 21.11
C GLY A 470 38.68 6.07 20.06
N LEU A 471 37.44 6.42 20.40
CA LEU A 471 36.68 7.48 19.76
C LEU A 471 36.58 8.65 20.76
N SER A 472 37.13 9.80 20.38
CA SER A 472 36.89 11.04 21.11
C SER A 472 35.44 11.48 20.90
N SER A 473 34.76 11.94 21.96
CA SER A 473 33.35 12.35 21.88
C SER A 473 33.14 13.38 20.77
N GLY A 474 32.04 13.26 20.00
CA GLY A 474 31.64 14.25 19.01
C GLY A 474 31.67 13.80 17.54
N LEU A 475 31.62 12.48 17.28
CA LEU A 475 31.25 11.95 15.96
C LEU A 475 29.73 11.81 15.90
N THR A 476 29.10 12.51 14.97
CA THR A 476 27.66 12.41 14.68
C THR A 476 27.45 11.75 13.33
N LEU A 477 26.57 10.77 13.28
CA LEU A 477 26.14 10.10 12.05
C LEU A 477 24.83 10.73 11.58
N HIS A 478 24.64 10.85 10.27
CA HIS A 478 23.48 11.49 9.65
C HIS A 478 22.90 10.64 8.52
N ILE A 479 21.57 10.57 8.46
CA ILE A 479 20.82 10.10 7.31
C ILE A 479 19.91 11.25 6.88
N ARG A 480 20.16 11.78 5.68
CA ARG A 480 19.33 12.82 5.06
C ARG A 480 18.33 12.15 4.13
N ALA A 481 17.05 12.25 4.44
CA ALA A 481 15.96 11.79 3.59
C ALA A 481 15.36 12.99 2.84
N THR A 482 15.24 12.85 1.52
CA THR A 482 14.42 13.70 0.65
C THR A 482 13.44 12.79 -0.11
N PRO A 483 12.38 13.31 -0.74
CA PRO A 483 11.34 12.47 -1.33
C PRO A 483 11.86 11.34 -2.24
N LEU A 484 12.94 11.60 -2.99
CA LEU A 484 13.46 10.67 -4.00
C LEU A 484 14.80 10.01 -3.63
N LYS A 485 15.45 10.38 -2.52
CA LYS A 485 16.75 9.81 -2.14
C LYS A 485 17.07 9.90 -0.65
N TYR A 486 17.99 9.03 -0.22
CA TYR A 486 18.67 9.08 1.07
C TYR A 486 20.16 9.30 0.88
N GLU A 487 20.76 10.11 1.74
CA GLU A 487 22.21 10.35 1.78
C GLU A 487 22.75 9.98 3.17
N LEU A 488 23.79 9.15 3.21
CA LEU A 488 24.46 8.72 4.44
C LEU A 488 25.70 9.58 4.65
N GLY A 489 25.84 10.17 5.84
CA GLY A 489 26.96 11.06 6.14
C GLY A 489 27.33 11.13 7.62
N TYR A 490 28.38 11.89 7.90
CA TYR A 490 28.88 12.08 9.27
C TYR A 490 29.38 13.51 9.46
N SER A 491 29.51 13.94 10.71
CA SER A 491 30.21 15.17 11.09
C SER A 491 31.09 14.93 12.31
N LEU A 492 32.26 15.56 12.32
CA LEU A 492 33.17 15.56 13.45
C LEU A 492 32.93 16.79 14.33
N LYS A 493 33.40 16.73 15.57
CA LYS A 493 33.25 17.82 16.54
C LYS A 493 33.75 19.15 15.98
N GLY A 494 32.87 20.16 15.98
CA GLY A 494 33.17 21.51 15.48
C GLY A 494 32.98 21.69 13.96
N GLN A 495 32.68 20.62 13.22
CA GLN A 495 32.30 20.71 11.81
C GLN A 495 30.85 21.25 11.70
N LYS A 496 30.65 22.25 10.84
CA LYS A 496 29.34 22.92 10.70
C LYS A 496 28.33 22.16 9.83
N SER A 497 28.82 21.36 8.89
CA SER A 497 27.99 20.66 7.90
C SER A 497 28.41 19.20 7.76
N PRO A 498 27.47 18.25 7.64
CA PRO A 498 27.79 16.84 7.40
C PRO A 498 28.55 16.62 6.09
N THR A 499 29.41 15.61 6.08
CA THR A 499 30.01 15.03 4.88
C THR A 499 29.23 13.79 4.49
N TYR A 500 28.53 13.84 3.34
CA TYR A 500 27.82 12.69 2.78
C TYR A 500 28.74 11.84 1.91
N VAL A 501 28.69 10.53 2.09
CA VAL A 501 29.63 9.56 1.50
C VAL A 501 28.95 8.54 0.61
N LYS A 502 27.65 8.33 0.79
CA LYS A 502 26.81 7.44 -0.03
C LYS A 502 25.43 8.04 -0.24
N GLU A 503 24.85 7.69 -1.38
CA GLU A 503 23.49 8.06 -1.77
C GLU A 503 22.75 6.83 -2.28
N ILE A 504 21.44 6.79 -2.07
CA ILE A 504 20.56 5.75 -2.59
C ILE A 504 19.18 6.33 -2.92
N GLU A 505 18.59 5.87 -4.02
CA GLU A 505 17.22 6.24 -4.41
C GLU A 505 16.19 5.75 -3.36
N SER A 506 15.19 6.58 -3.05
CA SER A 506 14.22 6.29 -1.98
C SER A 506 13.39 5.04 -2.24
N ARG A 507 13.23 4.65 -3.51
CA ARG A 507 12.49 3.44 -3.90
C ARG A 507 13.04 2.17 -3.24
N TRP A 508 14.34 2.10 -2.99
CA TRP A 508 14.96 0.96 -2.29
C TRP A 508 14.49 0.80 -0.85
N GLN A 509 13.82 1.82 -0.30
CA GLN A 509 13.18 1.82 1.01
C GLN A 509 11.64 1.72 0.89
N ALA A 510 11.10 1.32 -0.26
CA ALA A 510 9.66 1.26 -0.51
C ALA A 510 9.13 -0.11 -0.99
N PHE A 511 9.97 -0.97 -1.60
CA PHE A 511 9.54 -2.26 -2.16
C PHE A 511 10.34 -3.42 -1.61
N ALA A 512 9.70 -4.58 -1.45
CA ALA A 512 10.33 -5.83 -1.07
C ALA A 512 11.05 -6.49 -2.28
N PRO A 513 12.05 -7.37 -2.04
CA PRO A 513 12.54 -8.30 -3.05
C PRO A 513 11.41 -9.16 -3.66
N ALA A 514 11.61 -9.66 -4.87
CA ALA A 514 10.66 -10.56 -5.50
C ALA A 514 10.38 -11.80 -4.62
N GLY A 515 9.11 -12.14 -4.44
CA GLY A 515 8.67 -13.26 -3.58
C GLY A 515 8.59 -12.92 -2.08
N TRP A 516 8.88 -11.68 -1.69
CA TRP A 516 8.78 -11.20 -0.31
C TRP A 516 7.74 -10.09 -0.18
N PHE A 517 7.32 -9.81 1.06
CA PHE A 517 6.32 -8.80 1.38
C PHE A 517 6.92 -7.72 2.27
N VAL A 518 6.52 -6.47 2.05
CA VAL A 518 6.79 -5.34 2.95
C VAL A 518 5.48 -4.60 3.21
N PHE A 519 4.93 -4.80 4.40
CA PHE A 519 3.72 -4.18 4.93
C PHE A 519 4.02 -2.99 5.87
N SER A 520 5.26 -2.87 6.33
CA SER A 520 5.83 -1.75 7.06
C SER A 520 6.29 -0.63 6.12
N GLY A 521 7.18 0.23 6.60
CA GLY A 521 7.91 1.25 5.84
C GLY A 521 9.28 1.46 6.47
N ASN A 522 10.04 2.40 5.92
CA ASN A 522 11.37 2.72 6.41
C ASN A 522 11.35 3.17 7.88
N SER A 523 12.35 2.71 8.61
CA SER A 523 12.66 3.10 9.98
C SER A 523 14.11 3.54 10.05
N PHE A 524 14.44 4.44 10.98
CA PHE A 524 15.83 4.72 11.33
C PHE A 524 16.24 3.87 12.52
N GLY A 525 17.34 3.14 12.38
CA GLY A 525 17.87 2.26 13.42
C GLY A 525 19.13 2.83 14.05
N LEU A 526 19.28 2.68 15.37
CA LEU A 526 20.54 2.67 16.09
C LEU A 526 20.93 1.22 16.29
N PHE A 527 22.17 0.82 16.03
CA PHE A 527 22.54 -0.58 16.23
C PHE A 527 24.02 -0.77 16.55
N ALA A 528 24.32 -1.91 17.16
CA ALA A 528 25.67 -2.42 17.29
C ALA A 528 25.68 -3.95 17.21
N THR A 529 26.69 -4.51 16.56
CA THR A 529 26.74 -5.96 16.25
C THR A 529 28.18 -6.46 16.21
N GLY A 530 28.36 -7.75 16.54
CA GLY A 530 29.60 -8.48 16.32
C GLY A 530 29.65 -9.25 14.99
N GLU A 531 28.62 -9.14 14.13
CA GLU A 531 28.53 -9.81 12.82
C GLU A 531 28.89 -11.31 12.85
N GLY A 532 28.12 -12.07 13.61
CA GLY A 532 28.31 -13.51 13.80
C GLY A 532 29.34 -13.87 14.88
N GLU A 533 30.11 -12.90 15.40
CA GLU A 533 31.04 -13.11 16.51
C GLU A 533 30.48 -12.52 17.82
N PRO A 534 30.73 -13.17 18.99
CA PRO A 534 30.41 -12.56 20.28
C PRO A 534 31.11 -11.20 20.43
N TRP A 535 30.47 -10.26 21.11
CA TRP A 535 31.13 -9.00 21.44
C TRP A 535 32.39 -9.28 22.29
N PRO A 536 33.58 -8.76 21.91
CA PRO A 536 34.81 -9.10 22.62
C PRO A 536 34.76 -8.67 24.09
N TYR A 537 35.27 -9.51 25.00
CA TYR A 537 35.25 -9.22 26.44
C TYR A 537 36.01 -7.94 26.83
N ASN A 538 36.95 -7.52 25.99
CA ASN A 538 37.78 -6.33 26.14
C ASN A 538 37.38 -5.20 25.20
N ALA A 539 36.28 -5.35 24.44
CA ALA A 539 35.76 -4.26 23.61
C ALA A 539 35.08 -3.20 24.50
N PRO A 540 35.12 -1.93 24.07
CA PRO A 540 34.46 -0.85 24.80
C PRO A 540 32.93 -1.01 24.85
N ASP A 541 32.33 -0.34 25.83
CA ASP A 541 30.91 0.00 25.78
C ASP A 541 30.68 0.98 24.62
N VAL A 542 29.66 0.70 23.81
CA VAL A 542 29.32 1.51 22.64
C VAL A 542 27.85 1.92 22.69
N GLY A 543 27.52 3.08 22.13
CA GLY A 543 26.16 3.58 22.12
C GLY A 543 26.08 5.02 21.65
N PHE A 544 25.11 5.75 22.17
CA PHE A 544 24.76 7.09 21.70
C PHE A 544 24.49 8.04 22.87
N THR A 545 24.80 9.32 22.70
CA THR A 545 24.49 10.37 23.68
C THR A 545 23.28 11.20 23.30
N LYS A 546 22.95 11.24 22.00
CA LYS A 546 21.84 12.06 21.50
C LYS A 546 21.35 11.57 20.15
N VAL A 547 20.04 11.64 19.93
CA VAL A 547 19.38 11.54 18.63
C VAL A 547 18.65 12.84 18.33
N THR A 548 18.64 13.25 17.07
CA THR A 548 17.89 14.41 16.59
C THR A 548 17.24 14.12 15.25
N GLU A 549 15.94 14.34 15.16
CA GLU A 549 15.17 14.36 13.94
C GLU A 549 14.82 15.81 13.60
N THR A 550 15.33 16.29 12.46
CA THR A 550 14.98 17.62 11.93
C THR A 550 14.08 17.46 10.73
N TYR A 551 12.92 18.11 10.75
CA TYR A 551 11.93 18.07 9.68
C TYR A 551 12.03 19.31 8.80
N PHE A 552 11.68 19.16 7.52
CA PHE A 552 11.65 20.23 6.55
C PHE A 552 10.32 20.19 5.79
N GLU A 553 9.98 21.29 5.13
CA GLU A 553 8.82 21.34 4.26
C GLU A 553 8.95 20.32 3.12
N GLU A 554 7.92 19.52 2.89
CA GLU A 554 7.99 18.43 1.91
C GLU A 554 7.60 18.85 0.49
N ASP A 555 6.84 19.95 0.33
CA ASP A 555 6.37 20.50 -0.96
C ASP A 555 5.83 19.45 -1.94
N ILE A 556 5.01 18.54 -1.42
CA ILE A 556 4.47 17.42 -2.19
C ILE A 556 3.20 17.86 -2.94
N PRO A 557 3.16 17.80 -4.28
CA PRO A 557 1.94 18.05 -5.04
C PRO A 557 0.93 16.92 -4.81
N ASP A 558 -0.35 17.19 -5.05
CA ASP A 558 -1.39 16.14 -4.99
C ASP A 558 -1.27 15.09 -6.10
N TYR A 559 -0.54 15.44 -7.16
CA TYR A 559 -0.35 14.62 -8.34
C TYR A 559 1.14 14.36 -8.57
N ASP A 560 1.48 13.08 -8.63
CA ASP A 560 2.84 12.59 -8.69
C ASP A 560 3.50 12.83 -10.06
N ARG A 561 2.69 12.83 -11.13
CA ARG A 561 3.18 13.06 -12.50
C ARG A 561 2.52 14.31 -13.09
N CYS A 562 3.34 15.31 -13.39
CA CYS A 562 2.99 16.33 -14.38
C CYS A 562 2.89 15.67 -15.77
N HIS A 563 1.79 14.99 -16.07
CA HIS A 563 1.35 14.98 -17.45
C HIS A 563 1.00 16.41 -17.81
N HIS A 564 1.47 16.92 -18.95
CA HIS A 564 1.00 18.16 -19.58
C HIS A 564 -0.53 18.32 -19.42
N SER A 565 -0.97 19.00 -18.35
CA SER A 565 -2.37 18.97 -17.89
C SER A 565 -3.06 20.31 -18.02
N GLU A 566 -2.57 21.18 -18.90
CA GLU A 566 -3.47 22.17 -19.50
C GLU A 566 -4.61 21.47 -20.26
N ALA A 567 -4.37 20.28 -20.85
CA ALA A 567 -5.41 19.59 -21.62
C ALA A 567 -6.46 18.82 -20.78
N TYR A 568 -6.11 18.30 -19.59
CA TYR A 568 -7.03 17.47 -18.79
C TYR A 568 -7.92 18.29 -17.85
N THR A 569 -7.37 19.39 -17.31
CA THR A 569 -8.11 20.34 -16.47
C THR A 569 -9.15 21.12 -17.29
N ILE A 570 -8.83 21.45 -18.55
CA ILE A 570 -9.77 22.09 -19.48
C ILE A 570 -10.89 21.12 -19.91
N ARG A 571 -10.57 19.84 -20.18
CA ARG A 571 -11.60 18.85 -20.58
C ARG A 571 -12.59 18.57 -19.47
N THR A 572 -12.16 18.40 -18.23
CA THR A 572 -13.08 18.12 -17.12
C THR A 572 -13.93 19.33 -16.71
N GLN A 573 -13.42 20.57 -16.81
CA GLN A 573 -14.24 21.77 -16.63
C GLN A 573 -15.20 22.03 -17.79
N GLN A 574 -14.80 21.79 -19.05
CA GLN A 574 -15.71 21.90 -20.20
C GLN A 574 -16.78 20.82 -20.19
N GLN A 575 -16.43 19.59 -19.81
CA GLN A 575 -17.36 18.47 -19.73
C GLN A 575 -18.37 18.66 -18.58
N ARG A 576 -17.96 19.23 -17.44
CA ARG A 576 -18.88 19.64 -16.36
C ARG A 576 -19.76 20.85 -16.73
N LYS A 577 -19.27 21.80 -17.52
CA LYS A 577 -20.09 22.90 -18.07
C LYS A 577 -21.09 22.39 -19.11
N LEU A 578 -20.72 21.38 -19.90
CA LEU A 578 -21.61 20.71 -20.86
C LEU A 578 -22.64 19.83 -20.16
N GLU A 579 -22.29 19.11 -19.09
CA GLU A 579 -23.22 18.32 -18.27
C GLU A 579 -24.18 19.19 -17.47
N ALA A 580 -23.72 20.32 -16.92
CA ALA A 580 -24.58 21.31 -16.26
C ALA A 580 -25.50 22.05 -17.27
N ALA A 581 -25.02 22.29 -18.50
CA ALA A 581 -25.86 22.81 -19.59
C ALA A 581 -26.88 21.75 -20.09
N TYR A 582 -26.51 20.47 -20.09
CA TYR A 582 -27.40 19.38 -20.48
C TYR A 582 -28.48 19.11 -19.43
N LEU A 583 -28.13 19.14 -18.14
CA LEU A 583 -29.06 18.99 -17.02
C LEU A 583 -29.98 20.19 -16.82
N SER A 584 -29.61 21.38 -17.30
CA SER A 584 -30.49 22.57 -17.29
C SER A 584 -31.38 22.69 -18.54
N MET A 585 -31.20 21.83 -19.54
CA MET A 585 -32.01 21.78 -20.77
C MET A 585 -33.03 20.63 -20.81
N CYS A 586 -32.99 19.71 -19.85
CA CYS A 586 -33.94 18.60 -19.77
C CYS A 586 -35.10 18.91 -18.82
N ASN A 587 -36.25 19.27 -19.39
CA ASN A 587 -37.54 19.27 -18.68
C ASN A 587 -38.00 17.80 -18.50
N PRO A 588 -38.54 17.38 -17.34
CA PRO A 588 -38.79 15.97 -17.06
C PRO A 588 -40.15 15.53 -17.60
N THR A 589 -40.27 15.46 -18.92
CA THR A 589 -41.29 14.65 -19.60
C THR A 589 -40.75 14.34 -20.98
N ASP A 590 -40.00 13.24 -21.10
CA ASP A 590 -39.98 12.37 -22.29
C ASP A 590 -39.00 11.21 -22.07
N VAL A 591 -39.51 9.98 -22.16
CA VAL A 591 -38.75 8.73 -22.09
C VAL A 591 -38.20 8.44 -23.49
N VAL A 592 -36.87 8.32 -23.64
CA VAL A 592 -36.24 7.89 -24.89
C VAL A 592 -35.48 6.58 -24.66
N TYR A 593 -35.94 5.51 -25.29
CA TYR A 593 -35.20 4.27 -25.46
C TYR A 593 -34.15 4.45 -26.58
N LEU A 594 -32.88 4.15 -26.29
CA LEU A 594 -31.80 4.07 -27.27
C LEU A 594 -31.51 2.59 -27.61
N CYS A 595 -31.91 2.16 -28.81
CA CYS A 595 -31.42 0.94 -29.45
C CYS A 595 -30.27 1.29 -30.40
N HIS A 596 -29.11 0.67 -30.21
CA HIS A 596 -27.98 0.73 -31.13
C HIS A 596 -28.16 -0.30 -32.26
N GLY A 597 -28.10 0.17 -33.52
CA GLY A 597 -28.18 -0.69 -34.70
C GLY A 597 -26.83 -1.24 -35.15
N GLY A 598 -26.85 -2.49 -35.62
CA GLY A 598 -25.82 -3.14 -36.42
C GLY A 598 -26.45 -4.13 -37.41
N THR A 599 -26.38 -3.81 -38.70
CA THR A 599 -26.43 -4.67 -39.90
C THR A 599 -27.68 -5.51 -40.26
N PHE A 600 -28.10 -5.33 -41.52
CA PHE A 600 -29.12 -6.06 -42.27
C PHE A 600 -28.73 -7.53 -42.58
N CYS A 601 -29.72 -8.44 -42.49
CA CYS A 601 -29.91 -9.56 -43.40
C CYS A 601 -31.42 -9.77 -43.64
N GLN A 602 -31.78 -10.13 -44.87
CA GLN A 602 -33.12 -10.14 -45.47
C GLN A 602 -34.11 -11.15 -44.88
N GLY A 603 -35.42 -10.82 -44.96
CA GLY A 603 -36.54 -11.77 -44.95
C GLY A 603 -37.81 -11.28 -44.25
N SER A 604 -38.82 -10.83 -45.01
CA SER A 604 -40.19 -10.51 -44.52
C SER A 604 -41.16 -11.69 -44.78
N PRO A 605 -42.49 -11.64 -44.49
CA PRO A 605 -43.26 -10.79 -43.58
C PRO A 605 -44.32 -11.58 -42.74
N ASN A 606 -44.86 -10.97 -41.68
CA ASN A 606 -46.33 -10.83 -41.45
C ASN A 606 -46.66 -10.30 -40.05
N GLY A 607 -47.61 -9.34 -39.98
CA GLY A 607 -48.58 -9.30 -38.88
C GLY A 607 -48.60 -8.05 -37.97
N THR A 608 -49.22 -6.98 -38.48
CA THR A 608 -49.93 -5.91 -37.75
C THR A 608 -50.54 -6.25 -36.39
N ARG A 609 -50.47 -5.32 -35.42
CA ARG A 609 -51.65 -4.64 -34.80
C ARG A 609 -51.27 -3.52 -33.82
N ALA A 610 -52.21 -2.60 -33.62
CA ALA A 610 -52.07 -1.20 -33.26
C ALA A 610 -53.02 -0.81 -32.09
N VAL A 611 -52.64 0.26 -31.35
CA VAL A 611 -53.48 1.32 -30.70
C VAL A 611 -54.29 0.93 -29.44
N THR A 612 -54.29 1.68 -28.32
CA THR A 612 -55.17 2.84 -27.98
C THR A 612 -54.78 3.39 -26.58
N ALA A 613 -54.28 4.63 -26.39
CA ALA A 613 -54.90 5.96 -26.15
C ALA A 613 -55.42 6.27 -24.71
N VAL A 614 -55.03 7.46 -24.19
CA VAL A 614 -55.35 8.08 -22.88
C VAL A 614 -55.84 9.52 -23.07
N LYS A 615 -56.75 10.02 -22.21
CA LYS A 615 -57.10 11.45 -21.98
C LYS A 615 -57.95 11.60 -20.67
N PRO A 616 -58.23 12.80 -20.10
CA PRO A 616 -57.35 13.85 -19.51
C PRO A 616 -57.89 14.48 -18.18
N TRP A 617 -57.14 15.37 -17.49
CA TRP A 617 -57.62 16.71 -17.04
C TRP A 617 -56.54 17.62 -16.40
N MET A 618 -56.81 18.93 -16.45
CA MET A 618 -55.98 20.10 -16.11
C MET A 618 -56.19 20.57 -14.65
N ASP A 619 -55.26 21.36 -14.09
CA ASP A 619 -55.61 22.73 -13.66
C ASP A 619 -54.42 23.67 -13.34
N ARG A 620 -54.71 24.98 -13.49
CA ARG A 620 -53.99 26.22 -13.13
C ARG A 620 -53.15 26.96 -14.19
N GLY A 621 -53.60 28.19 -14.51
CA GLY A 621 -52.83 29.40 -14.17
C GLY A 621 -52.11 30.16 -15.31
N ASN A 622 -52.77 31.21 -15.80
CA ASN A 622 -52.26 32.44 -16.44
C ASN A 622 -50.73 32.72 -16.45
N ILE A 623 -50.16 33.06 -17.63
CA ILE A 623 -49.68 34.41 -18.02
C ILE A 623 -48.88 34.36 -19.37
N ARG A 624 -49.37 35.17 -20.34
CA ARG A 624 -48.74 35.92 -21.46
C ARG A 624 -47.72 35.25 -22.44
N ARG A 625 -48.12 35.24 -23.72
CA ARG A 625 -47.25 35.23 -24.92
C ARG A 625 -46.61 36.61 -25.16
N PRO A 626 -45.51 36.69 -25.96
CA PRO A 626 -45.73 37.02 -27.37
C PRO A 626 -44.77 36.37 -28.41
N ARG A 627 -45.38 36.10 -29.58
CA ARG A 627 -44.90 36.20 -30.98
C ARG A 627 -43.86 35.20 -31.57
N GLN A 628 -44.31 34.59 -32.68
CA GLN A 628 -43.71 33.67 -33.67
C GLN A 628 -42.63 34.33 -34.59
N PRO A 629 -42.03 33.65 -35.61
CA PRO A 629 -42.08 32.22 -36.00
C PRO A 629 -40.70 31.55 -36.21
N PHE A 630 -40.73 30.21 -36.23
CA PHE A 630 -39.69 29.34 -36.79
C PHE A 630 -39.66 29.42 -38.32
N GLN A 631 -38.45 29.38 -38.90
CA GLN A 631 -38.21 29.07 -40.31
C GLN A 631 -37.30 27.83 -40.38
N LEU A 632 -37.83 26.76 -40.98
CA LEU A 632 -37.10 25.58 -41.43
C LEU A 632 -36.37 25.91 -42.74
N CYS A 633 -35.13 25.45 -42.90
CA CYS A 633 -34.61 24.95 -44.18
C CYS A 633 -33.44 24.00 -43.95
N GLU A 634 -33.52 22.85 -44.62
CA GLU A 634 -32.55 21.78 -44.78
C GLU A 634 -31.21 22.29 -45.35
N TYR A 635 -30.09 21.56 -45.17
CA TYR A 635 -29.20 21.24 -46.29
C TYR A 635 -28.20 20.11 -45.96
N SER A 636 -27.94 19.36 -47.02
CA SER A 636 -27.18 18.12 -47.18
C SER A 636 -25.65 18.29 -47.25
N LYS A 637 -24.95 17.18 -46.97
CA LYS A 637 -23.70 16.66 -47.58
C LYS A 637 -22.63 17.63 -48.17
N ALA A 638 -21.41 17.38 -47.68
CA ALA A 638 -20.14 17.27 -48.41
C ALA A 638 -19.19 18.49 -48.57
N GLN A 639 -17.97 18.23 -48.08
CA GLN A 639 -16.64 18.60 -48.59
C GLN A 639 -16.11 20.05 -48.54
N SER A 640 -14.96 20.10 -47.86
CA SER A 640 -13.73 20.83 -48.22
C SER A 640 -13.65 22.33 -47.90
N GLY A 641 -12.57 22.68 -47.19
CA GLY A 641 -11.89 23.97 -47.37
C GLY A 641 -12.01 24.97 -46.22
N ARG A 642 -10.84 25.27 -45.64
CA ARG A 642 -10.41 26.57 -45.09
C ARG A 642 -11.20 27.12 -43.89
N TYR A 643 -10.62 26.98 -42.69
CA TYR A 643 -10.86 27.88 -41.58
C TYR A 643 -9.81 29.01 -41.58
N HIS A 644 -10.28 30.23 -41.82
CA HIS A 644 -9.64 31.47 -41.37
C HIS A 644 -10.57 32.16 -40.37
N ASN A 645 -10.00 32.54 -39.23
CA ASN A 645 -10.36 33.59 -38.27
C ASN A 645 -11.72 34.29 -38.35
N VAL A 646 -12.53 34.15 -37.29
CA VAL A 646 -13.35 35.14 -36.56
C VAL A 646 -13.69 34.46 -35.20
N ALA A 647 -13.60 34.98 -33.97
CA ALA A 647 -13.36 36.30 -33.40
C ALA A 647 -12.70 36.17 -32.00
N SER A 648 -11.91 37.16 -31.65
CA SER A 648 -11.53 37.56 -30.30
C SER A 648 -12.47 38.67 -29.81
N ALA A 649 -13.04 38.55 -28.61
CA ALA A 649 -13.38 39.67 -27.73
C ALA A 649 -13.83 39.15 -26.36
N GLU A 650 -12.91 39.20 -25.40
CA GLU A 650 -13.11 39.46 -23.96
C GLU A 650 -11.93 38.81 -23.23
N LEU A 651 -10.97 39.66 -22.85
CA LEU A 651 -9.98 39.52 -21.76
C LEU A 651 -8.88 40.54 -22.08
N GLY A 652 -9.11 41.77 -21.62
CA GLY A 652 -8.14 42.85 -21.73
C GLY A 652 -6.91 42.54 -20.89
N ILE A 653 -5.77 42.38 -21.56
CA ILE A 653 -4.43 42.50 -20.97
C ILE A 653 -3.57 43.25 -22.00
N ASP A 654 -3.27 44.50 -21.68
CA ASP A 654 -2.29 45.31 -22.41
C ASP A 654 -0.87 44.99 -21.95
N GLY A 655 0.05 44.93 -22.90
CA GLY A 655 1.48 45.17 -22.66
C GLY A 655 2.40 43.95 -22.64
N PHE A 656 2.70 43.38 -23.81
CA PHE A 656 4.09 42.99 -24.17
C PHE A 656 4.17 42.73 -25.69
N GLN A 657 5.01 43.49 -26.40
CA GLN A 657 5.28 43.30 -27.84
C GLN A 657 6.33 42.20 -28.04
N PRO A 658 6.11 41.18 -28.91
CA PRO A 658 7.13 40.20 -29.25
C PRO A 658 7.96 40.66 -30.46
N THR A 659 9.24 40.93 -30.25
CA THR A 659 10.23 41.00 -31.33
C THR A 659 10.55 39.59 -31.85
N ARG A 660 10.31 39.40 -33.15
CA ARG A 660 10.84 38.39 -34.08
C ARG A 660 11.93 37.47 -33.54
N LEU A 661 11.65 36.17 -33.43
CA LEU A 661 12.55 35.04 -33.78
C LEU A 661 11.90 33.67 -33.51
N LEU A 662 10.81 33.34 -34.20
CA LEU A 662 10.29 31.96 -34.24
C LEU A 662 9.78 31.59 -35.63
N THR A 663 10.68 31.65 -36.61
CA THR A 663 10.50 30.96 -37.90
C THR A 663 11.88 30.50 -38.40
N PRO A 664 12.50 29.54 -37.69
CA PRO A 664 12.90 28.32 -38.38
C PRO A 664 12.83 27.00 -37.56
N ILE A 665 12.09 26.91 -36.45
CA ILE A 665 12.00 25.65 -35.66
C ILE A 665 10.83 24.75 -36.09
N MET A 666 9.73 25.30 -36.63
CA MET A 666 8.60 24.49 -37.14
C MET A 666 8.82 23.88 -38.54
N ALA A 667 9.91 24.24 -39.24
CA ALA A 667 10.27 23.66 -40.52
C ALA A 667 11.21 22.44 -40.40
N ARG A 668 11.84 22.21 -39.23
CA ARG A 668 12.65 20.99 -38.97
C ARG A 668 11.85 19.85 -38.33
N ILE A 669 10.67 20.12 -37.77
CA ILE A 669 9.81 19.09 -37.18
C ILE A 669 8.96 18.39 -38.27
N ASN A 670 8.62 19.07 -39.37
CA ASN A 670 7.87 18.49 -40.48
C ASN A 670 8.70 17.74 -41.55
N GLN A 671 10.03 17.69 -41.40
CA GLN A 671 10.92 16.84 -42.21
C GLN A 671 11.47 15.60 -41.47
N GLY A 672 11.23 15.48 -40.16
CA GLY A 672 11.60 14.31 -39.36
C GLY A 672 10.55 13.18 -39.33
N CYS A 673 9.28 13.47 -39.65
CA CYS A 673 8.18 12.50 -39.57
C CYS A 673 7.77 11.88 -40.93
N ARG A 674 8.66 11.83 -41.92
CA ARG A 674 8.42 11.10 -43.20
C ARG A 674 9.54 10.14 -43.62
N LYS A 675 10.36 9.68 -42.68
CA LYS A 675 11.35 8.60 -42.89
C LYS A 675 11.59 7.83 -41.58
N ALA A 676 10.64 6.98 -41.17
CA ALA A 676 10.89 5.89 -40.21
C ALA A 676 9.72 4.89 -40.12
N GLU A 677 8.89 4.75 -41.15
CA GLU A 677 7.89 3.66 -41.22
C GLU A 677 8.04 2.99 -42.59
N ALA A 678 8.16 1.65 -42.57
CA ALA A 678 8.53 0.75 -43.66
C ALA A 678 10.03 0.70 -44.00
N ASP A 679 10.82 -0.02 -43.18
CA ASP A 679 11.88 -0.96 -43.62
C ASP A 679 12.76 -1.37 -42.43
N VAL A 680 12.26 -2.21 -41.52
CA VAL A 680 13.03 -3.30 -40.87
C VAL A 680 12.01 -4.33 -40.37
N PHE A 681 12.28 -5.61 -40.62
CA PHE A 681 11.51 -6.83 -40.25
C PHE A 681 10.36 -7.25 -41.16
N CYS A 682 10.72 -7.69 -42.38
CA CYS A 682 9.95 -8.68 -43.13
C CYS A 682 10.89 -9.57 -43.96
N ASN A 683 11.90 -10.19 -43.34
CA ASN A 683 12.81 -11.09 -44.06
C ASN A 683 12.86 -12.55 -43.58
N ASP A 684 12.11 -12.97 -42.55
CA ASP A 684 12.23 -14.35 -42.05
C ASP A 684 10.89 -15.07 -41.71
N PHE A 685 9.77 -14.74 -42.38
CA PHE A 685 8.54 -15.54 -42.25
C PHE A 685 7.93 -15.91 -43.61
N PRO A 686 7.46 -17.16 -43.81
CA PRO A 686 6.75 -17.54 -45.04
C PRO A 686 5.43 -16.78 -45.20
N ALA A 687 5.20 -16.21 -46.38
CA ALA A 687 4.09 -15.32 -46.74
C ALA A 687 2.65 -15.86 -46.49
N LYS A 688 2.48 -17.14 -46.14
CA LYS A 688 1.18 -17.77 -45.89
C LYS A 688 0.58 -17.45 -44.51
N TRP A 689 1.38 -16.97 -43.57
CA TRP A 689 0.97 -16.75 -42.17
C TRP A 689 0.28 -15.39 -41.94
N CYS A 690 0.65 -14.37 -42.72
CA CYS A 690 0.07 -13.03 -42.62
C CYS A 690 -1.36 -12.94 -43.18
N GLU A 691 -1.72 -13.74 -44.18
CA GLU A 691 -3.08 -13.71 -44.76
C GLU A 691 -4.13 -14.33 -43.83
N ASP A 692 -3.78 -15.31 -42.99
CA ASP A 692 -4.74 -15.99 -42.11
C ASP A 692 -5.03 -15.21 -40.82
N CYS A 693 -4.06 -14.43 -40.31
CA CYS A 693 -4.26 -13.57 -39.13
C CYS A 693 -5.21 -12.39 -39.40
N VAL A 694 -5.12 -11.79 -40.59
CA VAL A 694 -5.97 -10.66 -41.00
C VAL A 694 -7.40 -11.10 -41.29
N ARG A 695 -7.61 -12.34 -41.78
CA ARG A 695 -8.94 -12.88 -42.07
C ARG A 695 -9.75 -13.28 -40.82
N ARG A 696 -9.11 -13.48 -39.66
CA ARG A 696 -9.75 -14.01 -38.44
C ARG A 696 -9.85 -13.02 -37.27
N GLY A 697 -9.48 -11.75 -37.46
CA GLY A 697 -9.82 -10.66 -36.53
C GLY A 697 -9.08 -10.67 -35.18
N ILE A 698 -7.82 -11.10 -35.15
CA ILE A 698 -6.98 -11.02 -33.93
C ILE A 698 -6.12 -9.77 -34.01
N ALA A 699 -6.41 -8.77 -33.17
CA ALA A 699 -5.54 -7.61 -32.95
C ALA A 699 -5.09 -7.62 -31.49
N VAL A 700 -3.81 -7.94 -31.27
CA VAL A 700 -3.15 -7.77 -29.96
C VAL A 700 -2.29 -6.51 -30.05
N MET A 701 -2.63 -5.50 -29.23
CA MET A 701 -1.78 -4.32 -29.01
C MET A 701 -0.76 -4.63 -27.91
N PHE A 702 0.54 -4.56 -28.24
CA PHE A 702 1.60 -4.39 -27.25
C PHE A 702 2.43 -3.16 -27.62
N TRP A 703 2.43 -2.17 -26.73
CA TRP A 703 3.38 -1.06 -26.72
C TRP A 703 3.91 -0.94 -25.29
N GLY A 704 5.22 -1.09 -25.10
CA GLY A 704 5.86 -0.81 -23.82
C GLY A 704 7.00 -1.73 -23.44
N HIS A 705 8.16 -1.57 -24.08
CA HIS A 705 9.46 -1.48 -23.39
C HIS A 705 10.56 -1.46 -24.44
N MET A 706 11.11 -0.28 -24.67
CA MET A 706 12.53 -0.02 -24.95
C MET A 706 12.64 1.50 -25.04
N ASP A 707 13.03 2.13 -23.94
CA ASP A 707 13.60 3.47 -23.99
C ASP A 707 14.91 3.45 -23.24
N GLY A 708 15.90 4.13 -23.84
CA GLY A 708 17.28 3.70 -23.84
C GLY A 708 18.03 3.82 -22.53
N ARG A 709 18.92 2.84 -22.28
CA ARG A 709 20.23 3.07 -21.66
C ARG A 709 21.26 2.22 -22.39
N GLY A 710 22.40 2.84 -22.66
CA GLY A 710 23.50 2.23 -23.37
C GLY A 710 24.20 1.11 -22.59
N SER A 711 24.88 0.29 -23.39
CA SER A 711 26.07 -0.53 -23.10
C SER A 711 26.00 -1.51 -21.93
N ASP A 712 25.72 -2.79 -22.25
CA ASP A 712 26.56 -3.90 -21.80
C ASP A 712 26.44 -5.11 -22.78
N PRO A 713 27.54 -5.78 -23.18
CA PRO A 713 27.54 -6.71 -24.32
C PRO A 713 27.71 -8.17 -23.91
N TRP A 714 26.67 -8.85 -23.41
CA TRP A 714 26.76 -10.31 -23.16
C TRP A 714 25.43 -11.05 -23.34
N TRP A 715 24.89 -11.05 -24.56
CA TRP A 715 23.95 -12.09 -25.01
C TRP A 715 24.30 -12.48 -26.45
N SER A 716 24.55 -13.76 -26.69
CA SER A 716 24.71 -14.27 -28.05
C SER A 716 23.33 -14.48 -28.68
N TRP A 717 23.25 -14.30 -30.01
CA TRP A 717 22.01 -14.36 -30.80
C TRP A 717 21.22 -15.68 -30.61
N GLN A 718 21.90 -16.77 -30.25
CA GLN A 718 21.30 -18.07 -29.94
C GLN A 718 20.54 -18.11 -28.60
N GLN A 719 20.92 -17.30 -27.61
CA GLN A 719 20.25 -17.26 -26.30
C GLN A 719 18.92 -16.50 -26.35
N CYS A 720 18.80 -15.48 -27.21
CA CYS A 720 17.52 -14.81 -27.46
C CYS A 720 16.52 -15.73 -28.17
N HIS A 721 16.99 -16.56 -29.12
CA HIS A 721 16.12 -17.48 -29.86
C HIS A 721 15.51 -18.56 -28.95
N ALA A 722 16.28 -19.10 -28.00
CA ALA A 722 15.80 -20.09 -27.04
C ALA A 722 14.74 -19.51 -26.06
N TYR A 723 14.93 -18.26 -25.63
CA TYR A 723 13.99 -17.59 -24.73
C TYR A 723 12.65 -17.25 -25.41
N PHE A 724 12.68 -16.84 -26.67
CA PHE A 724 11.47 -16.55 -27.45
C PHE A 724 10.71 -17.82 -27.88
N ALA A 725 11.43 -18.89 -28.26
CA ALA A 725 10.80 -20.18 -28.61
C ALA A 725 10.12 -20.85 -27.40
N ALA A 726 10.68 -20.71 -26.19
CA ALA A 726 10.11 -21.26 -24.96
C ALA A 726 8.84 -20.54 -24.48
N ASN A 727 8.70 -19.23 -24.76
CA ASN A 727 7.51 -18.47 -24.37
C ASN A 727 6.38 -18.55 -25.41
N MET A 728 6.70 -18.61 -26.71
CA MET A 728 5.67 -18.86 -27.74
C MET A 728 5.02 -20.24 -27.63
N SER A 729 5.82 -21.27 -27.30
CA SER A 729 5.30 -22.64 -27.13
C SER A 729 4.39 -22.77 -25.89
N ARG A 730 4.63 -21.98 -24.83
CA ARG A 730 3.77 -21.95 -23.65
C ARG A 730 2.41 -21.28 -23.89
N GLU A 731 2.37 -20.18 -24.65
CA GLU A 731 1.10 -19.50 -24.96
C GLU A 731 0.29 -20.24 -26.04
N MET A 732 0.93 -20.88 -27.02
CA MET A 732 0.25 -21.77 -27.97
C MET A 732 -0.32 -23.01 -27.27
N MET A 733 0.42 -23.64 -26.35
CA MET A 733 -0.09 -24.80 -25.60
C MET A 733 -1.23 -24.43 -24.65
N ALA A 734 -1.20 -23.25 -24.04
CA ALA A 734 -2.29 -22.77 -23.18
C ALA A 734 -3.57 -22.43 -23.96
N TRP A 735 -3.42 -21.92 -25.20
CA TRP A 735 -4.54 -21.62 -26.09
C TRP A 735 -5.14 -22.88 -26.73
N GLU A 736 -4.32 -23.83 -27.19
CA GLU A 736 -4.80 -25.11 -27.74
C GLU A 736 -5.40 -26.02 -26.66
N ALA A 737 -4.85 -26.04 -25.43
CA ALA A 737 -5.48 -26.75 -24.31
C ALA A 737 -6.86 -26.20 -23.94
N SER A 738 -7.14 -24.93 -24.23
CA SER A 738 -8.48 -24.34 -24.05
C SER A 738 -9.48 -24.75 -25.13
N LEU A 739 -9.00 -25.12 -26.33
CA LEU A 739 -9.81 -25.67 -27.43
C LEU A 739 -10.10 -27.16 -27.28
N VAL A 740 -9.28 -27.89 -26.54
CA VAL A 740 -9.42 -29.36 -26.32
C VAL A 740 -10.45 -29.71 -25.23
N LYS A 741 -10.96 -28.73 -24.47
CA LYS A 741 -11.90 -29.02 -23.37
C LYS A 741 -13.34 -29.29 -23.82
N ASP A 742 -13.70 -28.98 -25.07
CA ASP A 742 -15.10 -29.04 -25.54
C ASP A 742 -15.38 -30.01 -26.71
N THR A 743 -14.42 -30.82 -27.13
CA THR A 743 -14.65 -31.89 -28.13
C THR A 743 -13.57 -32.95 -27.99
N TYR A 744 -13.88 -34.24 -28.24
CA TYR A 744 -13.01 -35.42 -28.38
C TYR A 744 -13.13 -36.49 -27.27
N ASP A 745 -14.01 -37.46 -27.54
CA ASP A 745 -14.12 -38.76 -26.86
C ASP A 745 -13.45 -39.83 -27.75
N SER A 746 -12.22 -40.28 -27.42
CA SER A 746 -11.69 -41.66 -27.57
C SER A 746 -10.16 -41.74 -27.73
N VAL A 747 -9.59 -42.84 -27.22
CA VAL A 747 -8.14 -43.14 -27.12
C VAL A 747 -7.44 -43.29 -28.48
N SER A 748 -8.16 -43.56 -29.58
CA SER A 748 -7.56 -43.79 -30.90
C SER A 748 -7.05 -42.52 -31.61
N GLU A 749 -7.41 -41.32 -31.14
CA GLU A 749 -6.98 -40.04 -31.76
C GLU A 749 -5.74 -39.43 -31.09
N LEU A 750 -5.43 -39.83 -29.85
CA LEU A 750 -4.17 -39.50 -29.16
C LEU A 750 -2.95 -40.12 -29.85
N ASP A 751 -3.08 -41.34 -30.38
CA ASP A 751 -2.01 -41.99 -31.15
C ASP A 751 -1.76 -41.29 -32.50
N ARG A 752 -2.80 -40.70 -33.11
CA ARG A 752 -2.65 -39.85 -34.30
C ARG A 752 -1.94 -38.54 -33.99
N TRP A 753 -2.28 -37.92 -32.86
CA TRP A 753 -1.62 -36.69 -32.40
C TRP A 753 -0.13 -36.93 -32.09
N ALA A 754 0.22 -38.04 -31.44
CA ALA A 754 1.61 -38.43 -31.18
C ALA A 754 2.40 -38.72 -32.47
N ALA A 755 1.77 -39.33 -33.48
CA ALA A 755 2.39 -39.56 -34.79
C ALA A 755 2.63 -38.25 -35.56
N GLU A 756 1.70 -37.30 -35.47
CA GLU A 756 1.83 -35.97 -36.11
C GLU A 756 2.92 -35.12 -35.43
N MET A 757 3.02 -35.18 -34.09
CA MET A 757 4.09 -34.49 -33.34
C MET A 757 5.49 -35.02 -33.66
N ARG A 758 5.64 -36.34 -33.85
CA ARG A 758 6.91 -36.94 -34.34
C ARG A 758 7.26 -36.51 -35.76
N ARG A 759 6.25 -36.25 -36.60
CA ARG A 759 6.43 -35.78 -37.98
C ARG A 759 6.86 -34.32 -38.05
N VAL A 760 6.36 -33.48 -37.15
CA VAL A 760 6.57 -32.01 -37.17
C VAL A 760 7.85 -31.61 -36.44
N ASN A 761 8.31 -32.37 -35.43
CA ASN A 761 9.48 -31.99 -34.64
C ASN A 761 10.40 -33.19 -34.30
N PRO A 762 11.04 -33.82 -35.30
CA PRO A 762 11.86 -35.02 -35.09
C PRO A 762 13.07 -34.77 -34.16
N GLY A 763 13.64 -33.56 -34.16
CA GLY A 763 14.83 -33.23 -33.36
C GLY A 763 14.63 -33.25 -31.84
N VAL A 764 13.41 -33.01 -31.35
CA VAL A 764 13.15 -32.96 -29.89
C VAL A 764 13.28 -34.33 -29.24
N PHE A 765 12.86 -35.40 -29.94
CA PHE A 765 12.96 -36.76 -29.42
C PHE A 765 14.39 -37.32 -29.52
N ASP A 766 15.13 -36.94 -30.57
CA ASP A 766 16.55 -37.29 -30.72
C ASP A 766 17.41 -36.56 -29.68
N ASP A 767 17.07 -35.32 -29.34
CA ASP A 767 17.73 -34.53 -28.30
C ASP A 767 17.44 -35.08 -26.90
N MET A 768 16.22 -35.52 -26.61
CA MET A 768 15.90 -36.20 -25.34
C MET A 768 16.58 -37.57 -25.22
N ALA A 769 16.66 -38.33 -26.31
CA ALA A 769 17.38 -39.60 -26.33
C ALA A 769 18.91 -39.40 -26.18
N ARG A 770 19.45 -38.31 -26.72
CA ARG A 770 20.85 -37.91 -26.53
C ARG A 770 21.11 -37.47 -25.09
N TRP A 771 20.24 -36.62 -24.52
CA TRP A 771 20.33 -36.19 -23.12
C TRP A 771 20.24 -37.35 -22.14
N ARG A 772 19.38 -38.34 -22.42
CA ARG A 772 19.26 -39.55 -21.60
C ARG A 772 20.54 -40.38 -21.63
N ARG A 773 21.14 -40.58 -22.81
CA ARG A 773 22.43 -41.28 -22.95
C ARG A 773 23.57 -40.51 -22.26
N GLU A 774 23.60 -39.19 -22.41
CA GLU A 774 24.57 -38.33 -21.73
C GLU A 774 24.39 -38.33 -20.21
N ALA A 775 23.17 -38.47 -19.69
CA ALA A 775 22.90 -38.59 -18.25
C ALA A 775 23.32 -39.98 -17.72
N GLU A 776 23.05 -41.06 -18.46
CA GLU A 776 23.45 -42.43 -18.12
C GLU A 776 24.98 -42.62 -18.12
N GLU A 777 25.72 -41.91 -18.98
CA GLU A 777 27.18 -41.96 -19.04
C GLU A 777 27.89 -41.12 -17.94
N ASN A 778 27.24 -40.06 -17.43
CA ASN A 778 27.88 -39.12 -16.49
C ASN A 778 27.64 -39.43 -15.01
N ASP A 779 26.57 -40.16 -14.66
CA ASP A 779 26.31 -40.58 -13.27
C ASP A 779 25.44 -41.86 -13.19
N PRO A 780 26.03 -43.06 -13.39
CA PRO A 780 25.27 -44.31 -13.37
C PRO A 780 24.64 -44.66 -12.01
N ALA A 781 25.05 -44.01 -10.92
CA ALA A 781 24.51 -44.25 -9.57
C ALA A 781 23.17 -43.53 -9.32
N MET A 782 22.78 -42.57 -10.16
CA MET A 782 21.51 -41.83 -9.99
C MET A 782 20.27 -42.62 -10.44
N PHE A 783 20.44 -43.75 -11.14
CA PHE A 783 19.35 -44.54 -11.70
C PHE A 783 19.18 -45.94 -11.08
N GLU A 784 20.04 -46.37 -10.15
CA GLU A 784 19.83 -47.62 -9.39
C GLU A 784 18.70 -47.52 -8.34
N ASP A 785 18.23 -46.32 -7.99
CA ASP A 785 17.12 -46.11 -7.04
C ASP A 785 15.73 -45.94 -7.73
N LEU A 786 15.65 -46.07 -9.06
CA LEU A 786 14.39 -45.94 -9.81
C LEU A 786 13.81 -47.27 -10.32
N ASP A 787 14.55 -48.37 -10.18
CA ASP A 787 14.07 -49.71 -10.54
C ASP A 787 13.43 -50.50 -9.37
N GLU A 788 13.22 -49.86 -8.20
CA GLU A 788 12.55 -50.48 -7.05
C GLU A 788 11.10 -50.01 -6.80
N VAL A 789 10.47 -49.33 -7.78
CA VAL A 789 9.03 -48.97 -7.72
C VAL A 789 8.27 -49.51 -8.94
N ASP A 790 8.46 -50.79 -9.26
CA ASP A 790 7.52 -51.55 -10.09
C ASP A 790 6.45 -52.18 -9.18
N GLY A 791 5.34 -51.46 -9.02
CA GLY A 791 4.25 -51.92 -8.16
C GLY A 791 3.00 -51.06 -8.16
N LEU A 792 2.64 -50.41 -9.27
CA LEU A 792 1.32 -49.77 -9.42
C LEU A 792 0.78 -49.92 -10.85
N ASP A 793 0.63 -51.17 -11.29
CA ASP A 793 -0.42 -51.51 -12.24
C ASP A 793 -1.77 -51.43 -11.51
N GLY A 794 -2.58 -50.45 -11.91
CA GLY A 794 -3.97 -50.34 -11.49
C GLY A 794 -4.25 -49.14 -10.62
N LEU A 795 -4.52 -48.01 -11.26
CA LEU A 795 -5.69 -47.17 -11.00
C LEU A 795 -5.84 -46.23 -12.21
N GLY A 796 -6.79 -46.57 -13.08
CA GLY A 796 -7.18 -45.70 -14.19
C GLY A 796 -7.91 -44.46 -13.70
N GLY A 797 -7.72 -43.37 -14.45
CA GLY A 797 -8.59 -42.21 -14.46
C GLY A 797 -8.34 -41.18 -13.34
N GLN A 798 -7.45 -40.23 -13.61
CA GLN A 798 -7.72 -38.80 -13.38
C GLN A 798 -6.80 -37.91 -14.22
#